data_AF-A0A7C5J309-F1
#
_entry.id   AF-A0A7C5J309-F1
#
_cell.length_a   1.000
_cell.length_b   1.000
_cell.length_c   1.000
_cell.angle_alpha   90.00
_cell.angle_beta   90.00
_cell.angle_gamma   90.00
#
_symmetry.space_group_name_H-M   'P 1'
#
loop_
_entity.id
_entity.type
_entity.pdbx_description
1 polymer ?
#
loop_
_entity_poly.entity_id
_entity_poly.type
_entity_poly.pdbx_seq_one_letter_code
_entity_poly.pdbx_strand_id
1 'polypeptide(L)'
;SRRVQADLIVGAAGRSSGAHQALGLEHKASTYSRMAGLLVKDSTLPIEGYGHVFLGGPGPVLAYRIDDDDIRLCVDVPLAMPTNRDKEAQIWEAFRPALPEQLHRGMVDALHDGPITWAANQTRPRVSFGREGLVLVGDAAGHHHPLTALGMTLGFQDAIALAECDSFTAFKERRLRESRVPEMLAVALYEVFADTTDEVVAIRKAVYDMWRQDDRERQRTMAYLACQDTSPRRFGGSFVKAVRLAAKNLLSHSMTSGQWRHNAKVTATLADRCRWLLSGALRFTDARPYAESAFDFYGAALNVSQPQAEVFEHPAAARAAARRAAAPDRPHLALEKAVAHLKSLQRDDGGWEGETVWNAMLPAQYVMMSHLTGNPLSDERRRLVLQQFAATQLEDGTWGMHELGEGYLFMTTLVYVAARLLGVPSDDPLLARAKRFIAYEGGAQRIPSWGKFWLALLGLFRWEGVNPVLPEVWRLPKWFPAHPSNYYCHTRLIYLGMASLYGRDIPVRDEALMARLRDELFPEGFEEIDWPRARHELRSAEIFTPPSLPLRAMYDVLYAYDQTVASEEGRAAIRSELLEHIRFELRSTDHTCISPVNGMLNLLTLWLHDPDDADYRRGIERLEGWMWEDEIDGTRIAGARSATWDTSFAIQALTAASPHFDVLTMIQDADRFLETQQIHVPAQPVEDYPKFFRIDPRGGFTFAERWHGWPVSDCTAEAMIARLESPAARVTFDEMEEAARFILRTECPKGGFGSYEPQKPTIELEWLNPAEMFGDSMTEHPYVECTASCVSALMAFKHRYPDADDKLIAAIESAAARAERRIRTLQRPDGAWSGNWGVHLIYGTLFAIRGLLACGVAPHDPAIRKACRWLKARQNDDGGWGESFQACMEDDWVSADSQIIQTAWALSALLDAQDPAWPVIERAAHFLAERQNDDGSWPKEEPAGVFFHTALLHYELYRDYFPIWALGLYETRRLARLALVPARAEVTPARSSEAGTTA
;
A
#
# COMPACT_ATOMS: atom_id res chain seq x y z
N SER A 1 -43.03 -22.78 -54.00
CA SER A 1 -42.25 -23.60 -53.03
C SER A 1 -42.18 -25.03 -53.54
N ARG A 2 -41.03 -25.71 -53.44
CA ARG A 2 -40.94 -27.17 -53.66
C ARG A 2 -41.29 -27.86 -52.34
N ARG A 3 -42.23 -28.81 -52.35
CA ARG A 3 -42.56 -29.65 -51.20
C ARG A 3 -41.82 -30.97 -51.34
N VAL A 4 -40.95 -31.28 -50.37
CA VAL A 4 -40.25 -32.57 -50.28
C VAL A 4 -40.94 -33.37 -49.18
N GLN A 5 -41.12 -34.67 -49.42
CA GLN A 5 -41.64 -35.63 -48.46
C GLN A 5 -40.58 -36.72 -48.28
N ALA A 6 -40.22 -37.00 -47.04
CA ALA A 6 -39.18 -37.95 -46.67
C ALA A 6 -39.59 -38.66 -45.38
N ASP A 7 -39.23 -39.94 -45.26
CA ASP A 7 -39.62 -40.77 -44.11
C ASP A 7 -38.79 -40.45 -42.85
N LEU A 8 -37.60 -39.89 -43.04
CA LEU A 8 -36.74 -39.35 -41.99
C LEU A 8 -36.11 -38.04 -42.45
N ILE A 9 -36.17 -37.01 -41.60
CA ILE A 9 -35.48 -35.74 -41.77
C ILE A 9 -34.44 -35.60 -40.65
N VAL A 10 -33.16 -35.36 -40.99
CA VAL A 10 -32.08 -35.19 -40.02
C VAL A 10 -31.63 -33.73 -39.98
N GLY A 11 -31.83 -33.07 -38.84
CA GLY A 11 -31.35 -31.72 -38.55
C GLY A 11 -29.94 -31.75 -37.99
N ALA A 12 -28.95 -31.59 -38.87
CA ALA A 12 -27.52 -31.49 -38.55
C ALA A 12 -27.01 -30.07 -38.84
N ALA A 13 -27.36 -29.11 -37.98
CA ALA A 13 -27.07 -27.69 -38.21
C ALA A 13 -26.53 -27.00 -36.94
N GLY A 14 -25.72 -25.96 -37.13
CA GLY A 14 -25.00 -25.28 -36.05
C GLY A 14 -25.88 -24.41 -35.14
N ARG A 15 -25.22 -23.65 -34.25
CA ARG A 15 -25.83 -22.87 -33.14
C ARG A 15 -27.00 -21.95 -33.56
N SER A 16 -26.99 -21.44 -34.79
CA SER A 16 -28.02 -20.55 -35.38
C SER A 16 -29.10 -21.28 -36.21
N SER A 17 -29.32 -22.57 -35.97
CA SER A 17 -30.17 -23.44 -36.79
C SER A 17 -31.67 -23.11 -36.76
N GLY A 18 -32.23 -22.83 -37.94
CA GLY A 18 -33.68 -22.75 -38.19
C GLY A 18 -34.44 -24.08 -38.01
N ALA A 19 -33.76 -25.21 -37.80
CA ALA A 19 -34.43 -26.50 -37.56
C ALA A 19 -35.28 -26.50 -36.27
N HIS A 20 -34.83 -25.77 -35.23
CA HIS A 20 -35.62 -25.60 -34.00
C HIS A 20 -36.91 -24.81 -34.23
N GLN A 21 -36.82 -23.74 -35.02
CA GLN A 21 -37.97 -22.91 -35.39
C GLN A 21 -38.97 -23.70 -36.24
N ALA A 22 -38.49 -24.53 -37.17
CA ALA A 22 -39.31 -25.46 -37.95
C ALA A 22 -39.96 -26.58 -37.12
N LEU A 23 -39.44 -26.85 -35.92
CA LEU A 23 -39.94 -27.87 -34.98
C LEU A 23 -40.86 -27.32 -33.88
N GLY A 24 -40.97 -25.99 -33.73
CA GLY A 24 -41.66 -25.39 -32.59
C GLY A 24 -40.99 -25.63 -31.24
N LEU A 25 -39.68 -25.95 -31.23
CA LEU A 25 -38.89 -26.14 -30.02
C LEU A 25 -38.37 -24.80 -29.51
N GLU A 26 -38.40 -24.60 -28.19
CA GLU A 26 -37.97 -23.34 -27.59
C GLU A 26 -36.49 -23.03 -27.87
N HIS A 27 -36.18 -21.77 -28.18
CA HIS A 27 -34.86 -21.31 -28.62
C HIS A 27 -34.11 -20.51 -27.53
N LYS A 28 -34.22 -20.95 -26.26
CA LYS A 28 -33.45 -20.36 -25.16
C LYS A 28 -32.03 -20.96 -25.12
N ALA A 29 -31.04 -20.15 -25.50
CA ALA A 29 -29.62 -20.44 -25.34
C ALA A 29 -28.96 -19.30 -24.55
N SER A 30 -28.09 -19.63 -23.59
CA SER A 30 -27.38 -18.64 -22.77
C SER A 30 -25.99 -18.38 -23.34
N THR A 31 -25.56 -17.11 -23.40
CA THR A 31 -24.20 -16.74 -23.84
C THR A 31 -23.33 -16.46 -22.61
N TYR A 32 -22.09 -16.94 -22.61
CA TYR A 32 -21.15 -16.83 -21.48
C TYR A 32 -19.97 -15.90 -21.80
N SER A 33 -19.46 -16.02 -23.01
CA SER A 33 -18.24 -15.36 -23.49
C SER A 33 -18.28 -15.23 -25.02
N ARG A 34 -17.22 -14.64 -25.59
CA ARG A 34 -17.03 -14.51 -27.04
C ARG A 34 -15.64 -15.05 -27.38
N MET A 35 -15.56 -16.03 -28.25
CA MET A 35 -14.28 -16.53 -28.76
C MET A 35 -13.75 -15.55 -29.81
N ALA A 36 -12.53 -15.04 -29.59
CA ALA A 36 -11.75 -14.32 -30.59
C ALA A 36 -10.72 -15.28 -31.19
N GLY A 37 -10.95 -15.68 -32.45
CA GLY A 37 -10.05 -16.51 -33.24
C GLY A 37 -9.03 -15.66 -33.98
N LEU A 38 -7.74 -15.88 -33.70
CA LEU A 38 -6.59 -15.23 -34.33
C LEU A 38 -5.75 -16.27 -35.09
N LEU A 39 -5.04 -15.84 -36.13
CA LEU A 39 -4.08 -16.67 -36.86
C LEU A 39 -2.68 -16.11 -36.64
N VAL A 40 -1.92 -16.81 -35.81
CA VAL A 40 -0.56 -16.47 -35.38
C VAL A 40 0.44 -17.13 -36.32
N LYS A 41 1.33 -16.33 -36.91
CA LYS A 41 2.38 -16.78 -37.84
C LYS A 41 3.75 -16.72 -37.18
N ASP A 42 4.75 -17.33 -37.81
CA ASP A 42 6.18 -17.20 -37.48
C ASP A 42 6.50 -17.44 -35.99
N SER A 43 5.73 -18.32 -35.35
CA SER A 43 5.74 -18.56 -33.90
C SER A 43 5.74 -20.05 -33.59
N THR A 44 6.25 -20.41 -32.40
CA THR A 44 6.35 -21.80 -31.93
C THR A 44 5.48 -22.02 -30.70
N LEU A 45 4.88 -23.21 -30.62
CA LEU A 45 4.18 -23.67 -29.43
C LEU A 45 5.19 -24.19 -28.39
N PRO A 46 4.91 -24.07 -27.07
CA PRO A 46 5.81 -24.56 -26.02
C PRO A 46 6.14 -26.06 -26.12
N ILE A 47 5.25 -26.85 -26.72
CA ILE A 47 5.44 -28.27 -27.02
C ILE A 47 4.77 -28.55 -28.37
N GLU A 48 5.53 -28.61 -29.44
CA GLU A 48 5.00 -28.87 -30.79
C GLU A 48 4.33 -30.24 -30.91
N GLY A 49 3.35 -30.33 -31.81
CA GLY A 49 2.53 -31.55 -32.02
C GLY A 49 1.38 -31.75 -31.02
N TYR A 50 1.16 -30.80 -30.10
CA TYR A 50 0.06 -30.80 -29.13
C TYR A 50 -0.76 -29.51 -29.22
N GLY A 51 -1.99 -29.56 -28.71
CA GLY A 51 -2.79 -28.37 -28.42
C GLY A 51 -2.62 -27.93 -26.97
N HIS A 52 -2.62 -26.62 -26.74
CA HIS A 52 -2.36 -25.99 -25.45
C HIS A 52 -3.60 -25.27 -24.92
N VAL A 53 -3.74 -25.27 -23.61
CA VAL A 53 -4.72 -24.45 -22.88
C VAL A 53 -3.94 -23.57 -21.91
N PHE A 54 -3.97 -22.27 -22.15
CA PHE A 54 -3.32 -21.26 -21.35
C PHE A 54 -4.32 -20.62 -20.41
N LEU A 55 -3.97 -20.53 -19.11
CA LEU A 55 -4.83 -20.12 -18.02
C LEU A 55 -4.12 -19.06 -17.18
N GLY A 56 -4.85 -18.02 -16.74
CA GLY A 56 -4.29 -16.93 -15.93
C GLY A 56 -4.81 -15.54 -16.31
N GLY A 57 -5.34 -15.38 -17.52
CA GLY A 57 -6.10 -14.19 -17.93
C GLY A 57 -7.58 -14.27 -17.54
N PRO A 58 -8.41 -13.27 -17.94
CA PRO A 58 -9.85 -13.21 -17.69
C PRO A 58 -10.66 -14.38 -18.27
N GLY A 59 -10.06 -15.18 -19.14
CA GLY A 59 -10.60 -16.43 -19.66
C GLY A 59 -9.48 -17.35 -20.18
N PRO A 60 -9.80 -18.60 -20.55
CA PRO A 60 -8.83 -19.52 -21.15
C PRO A 60 -8.45 -19.11 -22.58
N VAL A 61 -7.19 -19.33 -22.97
CA VAL A 61 -6.76 -19.27 -24.39
C VAL A 61 -6.40 -20.67 -24.87
N LEU A 62 -6.99 -21.07 -25.99
CA LEU A 62 -6.65 -22.28 -26.73
C LEU A 62 -5.61 -21.95 -27.81
N ALA A 63 -4.57 -22.77 -27.94
CA ALA A 63 -3.59 -22.66 -29.02
C ALA A 63 -3.33 -24.02 -29.66
N TYR A 64 -3.26 -24.09 -30.99
CA TYR A 64 -2.83 -25.30 -31.69
C TYR A 64 -2.36 -24.99 -33.11
N ARG A 65 -1.40 -25.77 -33.60
CA ARG A 65 -0.88 -25.66 -34.96
C ARG A 65 -1.92 -26.19 -35.96
N ILE A 66 -2.11 -25.47 -37.07
CA ILE A 66 -3.01 -25.87 -38.16
C ILE A 66 -2.29 -26.02 -39.51
N ASP A 67 -1.12 -25.42 -39.65
CA ASP A 67 -0.18 -25.61 -40.78
C ASP A 67 1.26 -25.43 -40.28
N ASP A 68 2.27 -25.72 -41.10
CA ASP A 68 3.69 -25.66 -40.70
C ASP A 68 4.08 -24.29 -40.13
N ASP A 69 3.53 -23.20 -40.68
CA ASP A 69 3.79 -21.81 -40.23
C ASP A 69 2.62 -21.18 -39.42
N ASP A 70 1.44 -21.82 -39.37
CA ASP A 70 0.20 -21.23 -38.84
C ASP A 70 -0.27 -21.87 -37.52
N ILE A 71 -0.37 -21.05 -36.46
CA ILE A 71 -0.99 -21.39 -35.18
C ILE A 71 -2.37 -20.70 -35.07
N ARG A 72 -3.40 -21.45 -34.71
CA ARG A 72 -4.69 -20.90 -34.30
C ARG A 72 -4.65 -20.54 -32.82
N LEU A 73 -4.83 -19.26 -32.48
CA LEU A 73 -5.25 -18.86 -31.14
C LEU A 73 -6.76 -18.68 -31.10
N CYS A 74 -7.38 -19.15 -30.02
CA CYS A 74 -8.79 -19.00 -29.71
C CYS A 74 -8.89 -18.47 -28.27
N VAL A 75 -9.03 -17.14 -28.15
CA VAL A 75 -9.05 -16.39 -26.90
C VAL A 75 -10.49 -16.27 -26.40
N ASP A 76 -10.79 -16.78 -25.20
CA ASP A 76 -12.13 -16.69 -24.62
C ASP A 76 -12.34 -15.36 -23.89
N VAL A 77 -13.03 -14.41 -24.54
CA VAL A 77 -13.25 -13.05 -24.03
C VAL A 77 -14.56 -12.98 -23.21
N PRO A 78 -14.52 -12.64 -21.90
CA PRO A 78 -15.73 -12.54 -21.08
C PRO A 78 -16.69 -11.44 -21.54
N LEU A 79 -17.99 -11.63 -21.33
CA LEU A 79 -19.02 -10.63 -21.72
C LEU A 79 -18.91 -9.29 -20.99
N ALA A 80 -18.24 -9.25 -19.83
CA ALA A 80 -17.97 -8.02 -19.07
C ALA A 80 -16.83 -7.18 -19.66
N MET A 81 -16.04 -7.72 -20.59
CA MET A 81 -14.96 -6.99 -21.24
C MET A 81 -15.52 -6.12 -22.38
N PRO A 82 -15.21 -4.80 -22.42
CA PRO A 82 -15.61 -3.96 -23.53
C PRO A 82 -15.11 -4.49 -24.88
N THR A 83 -15.89 -4.25 -25.93
CA THR A 83 -15.48 -4.51 -27.33
C THR A 83 -15.81 -3.29 -28.17
N ASN A 84 -15.35 -2.14 -27.70
CA ASN A 84 -15.46 -0.83 -28.33
C ASN A 84 -14.32 -0.61 -29.35
N ARG A 85 -13.98 0.64 -29.67
CA ARG A 85 -12.70 0.94 -30.33
C ARG A 85 -11.56 0.48 -29.40
N ASP A 86 -10.46 0.03 -29.99
CA ASP A 86 -9.23 -0.42 -29.32
C ASP A 86 -9.34 -1.80 -28.61
N LYS A 87 -10.29 -2.65 -29.06
CA LYS A 87 -10.44 -4.04 -28.61
C LYS A 87 -9.18 -4.90 -28.82
N GLU A 88 -8.37 -4.60 -29.83
CA GLU A 88 -7.11 -5.29 -30.15
C GLU A 88 -6.10 -5.14 -29.01
N ALA A 89 -5.83 -3.89 -28.62
CA ALA A 89 -4.98 -3.57 -27.48
C ALA A 89 -5.57 -4.14 -26.18
N GLN A 90 -6.87 -3.99 -25.94
CA GLN A 90 -7.51 -4.57 -24.75
C GLN A 90 -7.37 -6.10 -24.68
N ILE A 91 -7.39 -6.84 -25.80
CA ILE A 91 -7.18 -8.30 -25.82
C ILE A 91 -5.71 -8.64 -25.55
N TRP A 92 -4.76 -7.85 -26.06
CA TRP A 92 -3.35 -7.99 -25.69
C TRP A 92 -3.17 -7.76 -24.18
N GLU A 93 -3.60 -6.61 -23.67
CA GLU A 93 -3.70 -6.25 -22.24
C GLU A 93 -4.58 -7.21 -21.42
N ALA A 94 -5.36 -8.11 -22.03
CA ALA A 94 -6.15 -9.10 -21.28
C ALA A 94 -5.57 -10.53 -21.30
N PHE A 95 -4.69 -10.91 -22.24
CA PHE A 95 -4.24 -12.32 -22.32
C PHE A 95 -2.71 -12.58 -22.37
N ARG A 96 -1.84 -11.57 -22.46
CA ARG A 96 -0.38 -11.71 -22.69
C ARG A 96 0.49 -12.56 -21.71
N PRO A 97 0.54 -12.48 -20.35
CA PRO A 97 1.33 -13.39 -19.50
C PRO A 97 0.55 -14.64 -19.06
N ALA A 98 -0.73 -14.77 -19.46
CA ALA A 98 -1.30 -16.12 -19.56
C ALA A 98 -0.61 -16.89 -20.69
N LEU A 99 -0.04 -16.19 -21.67
CA LEU A 99 0.64 -16.75 -22.82
C LEU A 99 2.17 -16.80 -22.64
N PRO A 100 2.82 -17.83 -23.22
CA PRO A 100 4.28 -17.89 -23.34
C PRO A 100 4.83 -16.78 -24.24
N GLU A 101 6.02 -16.27 -23.92
CA GLU A 101 6.72 -15.25 -24.73
C GLU A 101 6.87 -15.63 -26.21
N GLN A 102 6.99 -16.93 -26.52
CA GLN A 102 7.12 -17.44 -27.89
C GLN A 102 5.88 -17.16 -28.76
N LEU A 103 4.72 -16.91 -28.14
CA LEU A 103 3.46 -16.57 -28.83
C LEU A 103 3.14 -15.07 -28.78
N HIS A 104 3.90 -14.28 -28.01
CA HIS A 104 3.64 -12.84 -27.81
C HIS A 104 3.68 -12.08 -29.13
N ARG A 105 4.81 -12.17 -29.85
CA ARG A 105 5.01 -11.46 -31.11
C ARG A 105 3.95 -11.83 -32.14
N GLY A 106 3.77 -13.11 -32.43
CA GLY A 106 2.81 -13.53 -33.45
C GLY A 106 1.35 -13.28 -33.04
N MET A 107 1.02 -13.17 -31.74
CA MET A 107 -0.29 -12.68 -31.30
C MET A 107 -0.45 -11.17 -31.53
N VAL A 108 0.58 -10.35 -31.27
CA VAL A 108 0.56 -8.91 -31.61
C VAL A 108 0.40 -8.73 -33.11
N ASP A 109 1.18 -9.43 -33.92
CA ASP A 109 1.09 -9.40 -35.39
C ASP A 109 -0.31 -9.85 -35.86
N ALA A 110 -0.89 -10.90 -35.25
CA ALA A 110 -2.24 -11.39 -35.57
C ALA A 110 -3.39 -10.50 -35.07
N LEU A 111 -3.19 -9.69 -34.04
CA LEU A 111 -4.14 -8.69 -33.56
C LEU A 111 -4.09 -7.40 -34.39
N HIS A 112 -2.90 -7.04 -34.90
CA HIS A 112 -2.67 -5.83 -35.69
C HIS A 112 -3.06 -6.00 -37.16
N ASP A 113 -2.53 -7.04 -37.81
CA ASP A 113 -2.68 -7.27 -39.27
C ASP A 113 -3.67 -8.41 -39.61
N GLY A 114 -4.05 -9.23 -38.62
CA GLY A 114 -4.89 -10.41 -38.81
C GLY A 114 -6.40 -10.16 -38.64
N PRO A 115 -7.26 -10.86 -39.41
CA PRO A 115 -8.71 -10.77 -39.23
C PRO A 115 -9.18 -11.54 -37.98
N ILE A 116 -9.53 -10.82 -36.91
CA ILE A 116 -10.12 -11.43 -35.70
C ILE A 116 -11.51 -12.01 -36.02
N THR A 117 -11.63 -13.34 -35.95
CA THR A 117 -12.89 -14.04 -36.17
C THR A 117 -13.65 -14.18 -34.85
N TRP A 118 -14.84 -13.57 -34.75
CA TRP A 118 -15.63 -13.56 -33.52
C TRP A 118 -16.76 -14.58 -33.53
N ALA A 119 -16.90 -15.36 -32.45
CA ALA A 119 -18.04 -16.28 -32.25
C ALA A 119 -18.58 -16.18 -30.82
N ALA A 120 -19.91 -16.10 -30.67
CA ALA A 120 -20.55 -16.16 -29.35
C ALA A 120 -20.48 -17.60 -28.78
N ASN A 121 -19.99 -17.75 -27.55
CA ASN A 121 -19.99 -19.02 -26.85
C ASN A 121 -21.31 -19.16 -26.08
N GLN A 122 -22.16 -20.01 -26.63
CA GLN A 122 -23.48 -20.33 -26.10
C GLN A 122 -23.49 -21.74 -25.53
N THR A 123 -24.39 -21.99 -24.58
CA THR A 123 -24.75 -23.36 -24.17
C THR A 123 -26.21 -23.65 -24.45
N ARG A 124 -26.49 -24.93 -24.71
CA ARG A 124 -27.82 -25.53 -24.76
C ARG A 124 -27.73 -26.99 -24.25
N PRO A 125 -28.46 -27.36 -23.18
CA PRO A 125 -28.52 -28.74 -22.70
C PRO A 125 -28.99 -29.71 -23.77
N ARG A 126 -28.40 -30.92 -23.80
CA ARG A 126 -28.73 -31.96 -24.78
C ARG A 126 -29.98 -32.77 -24.37
N VAL A 127 -31.10 -32.07 -24.20
CA VAL A 127 -32.35 -32.62 -23.61
C VAL A 127 -33.46 -32.94 -24.62
N SER A 128 -33.34 -32.47 -25.86
CA SER A 128 -34.30 -32.75 -26.93
C SER A 128 -33.58 -33.13 -28.23
N PHE A 129 -33.92 -34.30 -28.76
CA PHE A 129 -33.34 -34.88 -29.97
C PHE A 129 -34.30 -34.87 -31.16
N GLY A 130 -35.43 -34.15 -31.07
CA GLY A 130 -36.50 -34.16 -32.08
C GLY A 130 -37.66 -35.09 -31.73
N ARG A 131 -38.22 -35.78 -32.75
CA ARG A 131 -39.35 -36.72 -32.66
C ARG A 131 -39.25 -37.79 -33.75
N GLU A 132 -40.14 -38.79 -33.73
CA GLU A 132 -40.26 -39.78 -34.81
C GLU A 132 -40.35 -39.09 -36.19
N GLY A 133 -39.56 -39.56 -37.16
CA GLY A 133 -39.46 -38.97 -38.51
C GLY A 133 -38.70 -37.64 -38.62
N LEU A 134 -38.31 -36.97 -37.52
CA LEU A 134 -37.43 -35.80 -37.56
C LEU A 134 -36.49 -35.71 -36.36
N VAL A 135 -35.21 -35.97 -36.61
CA VAL A 135 -34.18 -36.16 -35.57
C VAL A 135 -33.12 -35.05 -35.63
N LEU A 136 -32.63 -34.61 -34.46
CA LEU A 136 -31.55 -33.64 -34.31
C LEU A 136 -30.24 -34.34 -33.91
N VAL A 137 -29.12 -33.93 -34.51
CA VAL A 137 -27.78 -34.49 -34.25
C VAL A 137 -26.72 -33.39 -34.16
N GLY A 138 -25.63 -33.64 -33.42
CA GLY A 138 -24.57 -32.66 -33.18
C GLY A 138 -25.05 -31.44 -32.40
N ASP A 139 -24.53 -30.25 -32.71
CA ASP A 139 -24.89 -28.97 -32.07
C ASP A 139 -26.40 -28.64 -32.14
N ALA A 140 -27.14 -29.26 -33.06
CA ALA A 140 -28.59 -29.13 -33.17
C ALA A 140 -29.33 -29.82 -32.03
N ALA A 141 -28.80 -30.90 -31.44
CA ALA A 141 -29.39 -31.50 -30.24
C ALA A 141 -29.02 -30.74 -28.94
N GLY A 142 -27.95 -29.95 -28.98
CA GLY A 142 -27.41 -29.13 -27.88
C GLY A 142 -25.89 -29.02 -27.96
N HIS A 143 -25.33 -27.96 -27.40
CA HIS A 143 -23.91 -27.59 -27.54
C HIS A 143 -23.41 -26.86 -26.30
N HIS A 144 -22.09 -26.84 -26.09
CA HIS A 144 -21.44 -26.28 -24.90
C HIS A 144 -20.22 -25.44 -25.28
N HIS A 145 -19.50 -24.93 -24.28
CA HIS A 145 -18.25 -24.19 -24.52
C HIS A 145 -17.21 -25.06 -25.26
N PRO A 146 -16.55 -24.55 -26.31
CA PRO A 146 -15.66 -25.35 -27.17
C PRO A 146 -14.35 -25.83 -26.52
N LEU A 147 -14.02 -25.39 -25.30
CA LEU A 147 -12.79 -25.71 -24.55
C LEU A 147 -12.39 -27.20 -24.56
N THR A 148 -13.36 -28.11 -24.55
CA THR A 148 -13.12 -29.56 -24.49
C THR A 148 -13.22 -30.28 -25.85
N ALA A 149 -13.43 -29.55 -26.95
CA ALA A 149 -13.50 -30.07 -28.33
C ALA A 149 -14.54 -31.19 -28.61
N LEU A 150 -15.50 -31.43 -27.71
CA LEU A 150 -16.41 -32.59 -27.76
C LEU A 150 -17.42 -32.59 -28.91
N GLY A 151 -17.75 -31.43 -29.49
CA GLY A 151 -18.92 -31.27 -30.37
C GLY A 151 -18.93 -32.21 -31.57
N MET A 152 -17.78 -32.39 -32.22
CA MET A 152 -17.65 -33.32 -33.35
C MET A 152 -17.84 -34.78 -32.92
N THR A 153 -17.20 -35.20 -31.83
CA THR A 153 -17.32 -36.56 -31.28
C THR A 153 -18.77 -36.90 -30.92
N LEU A 154 -19.47 -35.97 -30.27
CA LEU A 154 -20.89 -36.12 -29.94
C LEU A 154 -21.75 -36.21 -31.21
N GLY A 155 -21.49 -35.37 -32.22
CA GLY A 155 -22.21 -35.41 -33.49
C GLY A 155 -22.03 -36.70 -34.29
N PHE A 156 -20.80 -37.25 -34.35
CA PHE A 156 -20.57 -38.57 -34.95
C PHE A 156 -21.27 -39.69 -34.17
N GLN A 157 -21.19 -39.68 -32.84
CA GLN A 157 -21.89 -40.67 -32.03
C GLN A 157 -23.42 -40.58 -32.14
N ASP A 158 -23.98 -39.38 -32.32
CA ASP A 158 -25.42 -39.23 -32.60
C ASP A 158 -25.77 -39.84 -33.97
N ALA A 159 -24.97 -39.58 -35.01
CA ALA A 159 -25.20 -40.16 -36.34
C ALA A 159 -25.08 -41.69 -36.34
N ILE A 160 -24.10 -42.25 -35.62
CA ILE A 160 -23.92 -43.69 -35.44
C ILE A 160 -25.12 -44.28 -34.69
N ALA A 161 -25.49 -43.72 -33.54
CA ALA A 161 -26.63 -44.25 -32.78
C ALA A 161 -27.96 -44.12 -33.53
N LEU A 162 -28.14 -43.10 -34.37
CA LEU A 162 -29.32 -42.96 -35.23
C LEU A 162 -29.36 -44.03 -36.33
N ALA A 163 -28.20 -44.47 -36.83
CA ALA A 163 -28.11 -45.57 -37.79
C ALA A 163 -28.23 -46.96 -37.14
N GLU A 164 -27.86 -47.09 -35.86
CA GLU A 164 -27.87 -48.36 -35.11
C GLU A 164 -29.18 -48.66 -34.34
N CYS A 165 -30.06 -47.67 -34.15
CA CYS A 165 -31.27 -47.83 -33.33
C CYS A 165 -32.55 -47.96 -34.18
N ASP A 166 -33.31 -49.04 -33.97
CA ASP A 166 -34.54 -49.37 -34.70
C ASP A 166 -35.73 -48.40 -34.46
N SER A 167 -35.60 -47.42 -33.57
CA SER A 167 -36.65 -46.42 -33.29
C SER A 167 -36.06 -45.12 -32.72
N PHE A 168 -36.79 -44.01 -32.92
CA PHE A 168 -36.39 -42.72 -32.32
C PHE A 168 -36.30 -42.78 -30.79
N THR A 169 -37.18 -43.53 -30.12
CA THR A 169 -37.16 -43.68 -28.65
C THR A 169 -35.87 -44.34 -28.19
N ALA A 170 -35.44 -45.44 -28.82
CA ALA A 170 -34.19 -46.12 -28.49
C ALA A 170 -32.96 -45.22 -28.72
N PHE A 171 -32.93 -44.50 -29.84
CA PHE A 171 -31.90 -43.50 -30.14
C PHE A 171 -31.82 -42.42 -29.04
N LYS A 172 -32.97 -41.81 -28.71
CA LYS A 172 -33.07 -40.74 -27.71
C LYS A 172 -32.59 -41.21 -26.33
N GLU A 173 -33.05 -42.38 -25.86
CA GLU A 173 -32.66 -42.92 -24.55
C GLU A 173 -31.18 -43.29 -24.46
N ARG A 174 -30.60 -43.77 -25.56
CA ARG A 174 -29.16 -44.04 -25.64
C ARG A 174 -28.34 -42.76 -25.58
N ARG A 175 -28.67 -41.75 -26.40
CA ARG A 175 -27.89 -40.51 -26.45
C ARG A 175 -28.03 -39.64 -25.20
N LEU A 176 -29.21 -39.56 -24.59
CA LEU A 176 -29.41 -38.90 -23.29
C LEU A 176 -28.57 -39.53 -22.16
N ARG A 177 -28.22 -40.81 -22.28
CA ARG A 177 -27.36 -41.53 -21.31
C ARG A 177 -25.89 -41.33 -21.61
N GLU A 178 -25.49 -41.47 -22.87
CA GLU A 178 -24.10 -41.43 -23.31
C GLU A 178 -23.50 -40.01 -23.34
N SER A 179 -24.25 -38.97 -23.72
CA SER A 179 -23.70 -37.60 -23.78
C SER A 179 -23.56 -36.92 -22.41
N ARG A 180 -24.18 -37.46 -21.36
CA ARG A 180 -24.34 -36.80 -20.06
C ARG A 180 -23.03 -36.56 -19.29
N VAL A 181 -22.11 -37.54 -19.28
CA VAL A 181 -20.80 -37.38 -18.62
C VAL A 181 -19.88 -36.42 -19.39
N PRO A 182 -19.71 -36.54 -20.73
CA PRO A 182 -18.95 -35.56 -21.51
C PRO A 182 -19.48 -34.12 -21.37
N GLU A 183 -20.81 -33.92 -21.40
CA GLU A 183 -21.45 -32.62 -21.18
C GLU A 183 -21.13 -32.01 -19.81
N MET A 184 -21.28 -32.80 -18.73
CA MET A 184 -20.95 -32.34 -17.38
C MET A 184 -19.45 -32.01 -17.21
N LEU A 185 -18.56 -32.80 -17.81
CA LEU A 185 -17.12 -32.54 -17.77
C LEU A 185 -16.75 -31.24 -18.50
N ALA A 186 -17.39 -30.93 -19.63
CA ALA A 186 -17.15 -29.69 -20.38
C ALA A 186 -17.49 -28.44 -19.58
N VAL A 187 -18.66 -28.44 -18.92
CA VAL A 187 -19.10 -27.31 -18.09
C VAL A 187 -18.20 -27.16 -16.86
N ALA A 188 -17.90 -28.27 -16.17
CA ALA A 188 -17.05 -28.24 -14.98
C ALA A 188 -15.60 -27.81 -15.28
N LEU A 189 -15.01 -28.22 -16.41
CA LEU A 189 -13.68 -27.76 -16.80
C LEU A 189 -13.68 -26.28 -17.20
N TYR A 190 -14.70 -25.80 -17.89
CA TYR A 190 -14.81 -24.36 -18.21
C TYR A 190 -14.92 -23.50 -16.95
N GLU A 191 -15.79 -23.89 -16.01
CA GLU A 191 -15.91 -23.24 -14.69
C GLU A 191 -14.55 -23.21 -13.96
N VAL A 192 -13.85 -24.34 -13.88
CA VAL A 192 -12.55 -24.45 -13.19
C VAL A 192 -11.43 -23.67 -13.90
N PHE A 193 -11.54 -23.44 -15.21
CA PHE A 193 -10.50 -22.78 -16.02
C PHE A 193 -10.74 -21.27 -16.24
N ALA A 194 -11.99 -20.81 -16.19
CA ALA A 194 -12.34 -19.40 -16.36
C ALA A 194 -12.47 -18.63 -15.02
N ASP A 195 -12.91 -19.27 -13.94
CA ASP A 195 -13.04 -18.62 -12.63
C ASP A 195 -11.65 -18.39 -11.99
N THR A 196 -11.35 -17.16 -11.56
CA THR A 196 -10.06 -16.76 -10.97
C THR A 196 -10.10 -16.63 -9.45
N THR A 197 -11.18 -17.02 -8.75
CA THR A 197 -11.16 -16.96 -7.28
C THR A 197 -10.28 -18.04 -6.66
N ASP A 198 -9.75 -17.74 -5.47
CA ASP A 198 -8.79 -18.57 -4.73
C ASP A 198 -9.28 -20.02 -4.54
N GLU A 199 -10.58 -20.18 -4.30
CA GLU A 199 -11.20 -21.50 -4.15
C GLU A 199 -11.09 -22.35 -5.41
N VAL A 200 -11.27 -21.72 -6.59
CA VAL A 200 -11.22 -22.42 -7.87
C VAL A 200 -9.79 -22.60 -8.35
N VAL A 201 -8.87 -21.67 -8.06
CA VAL A 201 -7.43 -21.85 -8.28
C VAL A 201 -6.91 -23.07 -7.49
N ALA A 202 -7.36 -23.27 -6.25
CA ALA A 202 -7.02 -24.45 -5.46
C ALA A 202 -7.57 -25.77 -6.05
N ILE A 203 -8.82 -25.76 -6.56
CA ILE A 203 -9.41 -26.92 -7.27
C ILE A 203 -8.64 -27.21 -8.56
N ARG A 204 -8.33 -26.18 -9.37
CA ARG A 204 -7.55 -26.26 -10.61
C ARG A 204 -6.19 -26.91 -10.36
N LYS A 205 -5.46 -26.43 -9.34
CA LYS A 205 -4.16 -27.01 -8.94
C LYS A 205 -4.29 -28.49 -8.58
N ALA A 206 -5.30 -28.87 -7.79
CA ALA A 206 -5.54 -30.27 -7.45
C ALA A 206 -5.88 -31.16 -8.66
N VAL A 207 -6.62 -30.64 -9.66
CA VAL A 207 -6.89 -31.38 -10.91
C VAL A 207 -5.59 -31.62 -11.69
N TYR A 208 -4.72 -30.60 -11.83
CA TYR A 208 -3.42 -30.77 -12.49
C TYR A 208 -2.47 -31.69 -11.72
N ASP A 209 -2.41 -31.57 -10.39
CA ASP A 209 -1.59 -32.46 -9.55
C ASP A 209 -2.06 -33.91 -9.66
N MET A 210 -3.39 -34.15 -9.68
CA MET A 210 -3.96 -35.47 -9.95
C MET A 210 -3.56 -36.01 -11.34
N TRP A 211 -3.62 -35.19 -12.39
CA TRP A 211 -3.21 -35.64 -13.73
C TRP A 211 -1.70 -35.90 -13.85
N ARG A 212 -0.85 -35.16 -13.12
CA ARG A 212 0.61 -35.37 -13.10
C ARG A 212 1.02 -36.60 -12.27
N GLN A 213 0.29 -36.88 -11.19
CA GLN A 213 0.67 -37.92 -10.21
C GLN A 213 -0.09 -39.24 -10.39
N ASP A 214 -1.22 -39.26 -11.11
CA ASP A 214 -2.04 -40.45 -11.32
C ASP A 214 -2.37 -40.69 -12.80
N ASP A 215 -1.59 -41.59 -13.42
CA ASP A 215 -1.77 -42.04 -14.80
C ASP A 215 -3.16 -42.61 -15.09
N ARG A 216 -3.80 -43.26 -14.10
CA ARG A 216 -5.13 -43.87 -14.29
C ARG A 216 -6.21 -42.81 -14.33
N GLU A 217 -6.12 -41.77 -13.50
CA GLU A 217 -7.06 -40.65 -13.56
C GLU A 217 -6.83 -39.78 -14.79
N ARG A 218 -5.57 -39.61 -15.24
CA ARG A 218 -5.25 -38.95 -16.52
C ARG A 218 -5.87 -39.70 -17.70
N GLN A 219 -5.63 -41.00 -17.82
CA GLN A 219 -6.25 -41.85 -18.86
C GLN A 219 -7.78 -41.83 -18.80
N ARG A 220 -8.37 -41.93 -17.60
CA ARG A 220 -9.83 -41.92 -17.42
C ARG A 220 -10.44 -40.57 -17.79
N THR A 221 -9.78 -39.46 -17.47
CA THR A 221 -10.21 -38.11 -17.91
C THR A 221 -10.20 -38.01 -19.43
N MET A 222 -9.15 -38.53 -20.09
CA MET A 222 -9.08 -38.57 -21.56
C MET A 222 -10.16 -39.48 -22.15
N ALA A 223 -10.51 -40.59 -21.50
CA ALA A 223 -11.63 -41.45 -21.92
C ALA A 223 -12.99 -40.75 -21.81
N TYR A 224 -13.20 -39.86 -20.83
CA TYR A 224 -14.39 -39.00 -20.78
C TYR A 224 -14.41 -37.98 -21.93
N LEU A 225 -13.28 -37.33 -22.21
CA LEU A 225 -13.18 -36.36 -23.33
C LEU A 225 -13.31 -37.04 -24.70
N ALA A 226 -12.79 -38.25 -24.87
CA ALA A 226 -12.98 -39.06 -26.07
C ALA A 226 -14.40 -39.69 -26.17
N CYS A 227 -15.29 -39.44 -25.19
CA CYS A 227 -16.62 -40.05 -25.09
C CYS A 227 -16.60 -41.60 -25.11
N GLN A 228 -15.49 -42.19 -24.64
CA GLN A 228 -15.25 -43.65 -24.54
C GLN A 228 -15.69 -44.23 -23.20
N ASP A 229 -15.56 -43.47 -22.11
CA ASP A 229 -16.23 -43.76 -20.84
C ASP A 229 -17.38 -42.77 -20.67
N THR A 230 -18.57 -43.28 -20.40
CA THR A 230 -19.78 -42.50 -20.10
C THR A 230 -20.35 -42.84 -18.73
N SER A 231 -19.62 -43.63 -17.91
CA SER A 231 -20.06 -44.14 -16.62
C SER A 231 -20.16 -43.02 -15.56
N PRO A 232 -21.38 -42.66 -15.11
CA PRO A 232 -21.55 -41.55 -14.18
C PRO A 232 -20.98 -41.85 -12.79
N ARG A 233 -20.95 -43.14 -12.41
CA ARG A 233 -20.34 -43.62 -11.16
C ARG A 233 -18.82 -43.44 -11.14
N ARG A 234 -18.14 -43.74 -12.25
CA ARG A 234 -16.68 -43.57 -12.36
C ARG A 234 -16.31 -42.08 -12.40
N PHE A 235 -17.07 -41.27 -13.14
CA PHE A 235 -16.91 -39.82 -13.21
C PHE A 235 -17.05 -39.17 -11.82
N GLY A 236 -18.12 -39.51 -11.08
CA GLY A 236 -18.31 -39.05 -9.71
C GLY A 236 -17.16 -39.44 -8.76
N GLY A 237 -16.60 -40.64 -8.91
CA GLY A 237 -15.43 -41.09 -8.15
C GLY A 237 -14.17 -40.26 -8.41
N SER A 238 -13.87 -39.98 -9.68
CA SER A 238 -12.74 -39.11 -10.08
C SER A 238 -12.94 -37.67 -9.60
N PHE A 239 -14.16 -37.13 -9.68
CA PHE A 239 -14.47 -35.79 -9.18
C PHE A 239 -14.31 -35.69 -7.65
N VAL A 240 -14.86 -36.64 -6.89
CA VAL A 240 -14.70 -36.71 -5.42
C VAL A 240 -13.22 -36.83 -5.02
N LYS A 241 -12.40 -37.51 -5.83
CA LYS A 241 -10.95 -37.61 -5.63
C LYS A 241 -10.23 -36.26 -5.85
N ALA A 242 -10.57 -35.53 -6.92
CA ALA A 242 -10.05 -34.18 -7.15
C ALA A 242 -10.47 -33.19 -6.05
N VAL A 243 -11.74 -33.21 -5.63
CA VAL A 243 -12.25 -32.42 -4.48
C VAL A 243 -11.53 -32.81 -3.18
N ARG A 244 -11.31 -34.10 -2.92
CA ARG A 244 -10.57 -34.55 -1.73
C ARG A 244 -9.12 -34.10 -1.75
N LEU A 245 -8.48 -34.05 -2.93
CA LEU A 245 -7.13 -33.52 -3.07
C LEU A 245 -7.08 -32.00 -2.88
N ALA A 246 -8.05 -31.26 -3.45
CA ALA A 246 -8.22 -29.82 -3.21
C ALA A 246 -8.44 -29.53 -1.72
N ALA A 247 -9.38 -30.23 -1.08
CA ALA A 247 -9.65 -30.10 0.34
C ALA A 247 -8.45 -30.52 1.21
N LYS A 248 -7.70 -31.57 0.84
CA LYS A 248 -6.47 -31.96 1.54
C LYS A 248 -5.41 -30.86 1.43
N ASN A 249 -5.19 -30.32 0.23
CA ASN A 249 -4.19 -29.29 -0.03
C ASN A 249 -4.57 -27.99 0.72
N LEU A 250 -5.84 -27.58 0.64
CA LEU A 250 -6.40 -26.46 1.42
C LEU A 250 -6.28 -26.68 2.92
N LEU A 251 -6.59 -27.87 3.45
CA LEU A 251 -6.45 -28.20 4.88
C LEU A 251 -4.98 -28.25 5.32
N SER A 252 -4.07 -28.77 4.50
CA SER A 252 -2.63 -28.70 4.81
C SER A 252 -2.13 -27.25 4.83
N HIS A 253 -2.58 -26.42 3.88
CA HIS A 253 -2.30 -24.98 3.93
C HIS A 253 -2.93 -24.32 5.15
N SER A 254 -4.16 -24.69 5.52
CA SER A 254 -4.89 -24.19 6.69
C SER A 254 -4.16 -24.50 8.00
N MET A 255 -3.64 -25.73 8.14
CA MET A 255 -2.85 -26.14 9.31
C MET A 255 -1.50 -25.42 9.39
N THR A 256 -0.98 -24.92 8.27
CA THR A 256 0.24 -24.09 8.23
C THR A 256 0.00 -22.57 8.26
N SER A 257 -1.22 -22.08 7.98
CA SER A 257 -1.52 -20.65 7.83
C SER A 257 -2.58 -20.07 8.80
N GLY A 258 -3.35 -20.90 9.50
CA GLY A 258 -4.24 -20.47 10.59
C GLY A 258 -5.52 -19.72 10.20
N GLN A 259 -5.83 -19.52 8.91
CA GLN A 259 -6.94 -18.66 8.45
C GLN A 259 -8.33 -19.32 8.49
N TRP A 260 -8.75 -19.86 9.64
CA TRP A 260 -9.97 -20.67 9.80
C TRP A 260 -11.27 -20.05 9.26
N ARG A 261 -11.46 -18.73 9.33
CA ARG A 261 -12.69 -18.05 8.84
C ARG A 261 -12.76 -17.96 7.31
N HIS A 262 -11.64 -17.62 6.65
CA HIS A 262 -11.55 -17.69 5.18
C HIS A 262 -11.78 -19.14 4.74
N ASN A 263 -11.06 -20.09 5.35
CA ASN A 263 -11.19 -21.51 5.04
C ASN A 263 -12.60 -22.08 5.31
N ALA A 264 -13.35 -21.56 6.29
CA ALA A 264 -14.75 -21.93 6.50
C ALA A 264 -15.66 -21.42 5.36
N LYS A 265 -15.44 -20.20 4.86
CA LYS A 265 -16.15 -19.66 3.69
C LYS A 265 -15.81 -20.44 2.42
N VAL A 266 -14.52 -20.69 2.18
CA VAL A 266 -14.03 -21.56 1.08
C VAL A 266 -14.65 -22.97 1.18
N THR A 267 -14.69 -23.56 2.37
CA THR A 267 -15.29 -24.89 2.59
C THR A 267 -16.80 -24.87 2.40
N ALA A 268 -17.50 -23.79 2.75
CA ALA A 268 -18.94 -23.64 2.51
C ALA A 268 -19.25 -23.50 1.02
N THR A 269 -18.53 -22.63 0.30
CA THR A 269 -18.65 -22.47 -1.16
C THR A 269 -18.28 -23.76 -1.90
N LEU A 270 -17.22 -24.44 -1.47
CA LEU A 270 -16.84 -25.77 -1.96
C LEU A 270 -17.94 -26.81 -1.66
N ALA A 271 -18.55 -26.79 -0.48
CA ALA A 271 -19.65 -27.68 -0.11
C ALA A 271 -20.93 -27.39 -0.91
N ASP A 272 -21.21 -26.14 -1.29
CA ASP A 272 -22.34 -25.79 -2.16
C ASP A 272 -22.10 -26.19 -3.62
N ARG A 273 -20.91 -25.93 -4.18
CA ARG A 273 -20.55 -26.43 -5.52
C ARG A 273 -20.50 -27.97 -5.54
N CYS A 274 -20.00 -28.61 -4.48
CA CYS A 274 -20.06 -30.07 -4.33
C CYS A 274 -21.48 -30.58 -4.15
N ARG A 275 -22.36 -29.89 -3.39
CA ARG A 275 -23.79 -30.24 -3.29
C ARG A 275 -24.49 -30.11 -4.63
N TRP A 276 -24.19 -29.07 -5.42
CA TRP A 276 -24.74 -28.91 -6.76
C TRP A 276 -24.30 -30.06 -7.68
N LEU A 277 -23.00 -30.33 -7.82
CA LEU A 277 -22.48 -31.43 -8.65
C LEU A 277 -22.91 -32.82 -8.15
N LEU A 278 -22.92 -33.05 -6.83
CA LEU A 278 -23.46 -34.26 -6.23
C LEU A 278 -24.98 -34.35 -6.40
N SER A 279 -25.73 -33.26 -6.47
CA SER A 279 -27.18 -33.32 -6.77
C SER A 279 -27.43 -33.67 -8.24
N GLY A 280 -26.62 -33.14 -9.16
CA GLY A 280 -26.60 -33.56 -10.57
C GLY A 280 -26.24 -35.04 -10.73
N ALA A 281 -25.38 -35.55 -9.84
CA ALA A 281 -24.96 -36.94 -9.78
C ALA A 281 -25.85 -37.88 -8.93
N LEU A 282 -26.61 -37.38 -7.98
CA LEU A 282 -27.60 -38.17 -7.23
C LEU A 282 -28.92 -38.27 -8.01
N ARG A 283 -29.14 -37.38 -8.99
CA ARG A 283 -30.07 -37.57 -10.12
C ARG A 283 -29.56 -38.61 -11.16
N PHE A 284 -28.65 -39.53 -10.80
CA PHE A 284 -28.25 -40.70 -11.63
C PHE A 284 -29.08 -41.97 -11.34
N THR A 285 -30.16 -41.90 -10.55
CA THR A 285 -31.20 -42.94 -10.50
C THR A 285 -32.39 -42.55 -11.36
N ASP A 286 -32.98 -43.52 -12.06
CA ASP A 286 -34.11 -43.29 -12.97
C ASP A 286 -35.34 -42.64 -12.30
N ALA A 287 -36.15 -41.97 -13.13
CA ALA A 287 -37.42 -41.29 -12.82
C ALA A 287 -37.35 -39.91 -12.11
N ARG A 288 -37.19 -38.84 -12.92
CA ARG A 288 -37.95 -37.57 -12.84
C ARG A 288 -37.80 -36.76 -14.14
N PRO A 289 -38.70 -35.81 -14.46
CA PRO A 289 -38.66 -35.05 -15.71
C PRO A 289 -37.39 -34.20 -15.86
N TYR A 290 -36.98 -33.95 -17.11
CA TYR A 290 -35.94 -32.97 -17.44
C TYR A 290 -36.38 -31.56 -17.02
N ALA A 291 -35.43 -30.76 -16.52
CA ALA A 291 -35.70 -29.39 -16.12
C ALA A 291 -35.93 -28.49 -17.36
N GLU A 292 -36.83 -27.51 -17.24
CA GLU A 292 -37.38 -26.78 -18.39
C GLU A 292 -36.45 -25.67 -18.93
N SER A 293 -35.37 -25.31 -18.23
CA SER A 293 -34.41 -24.32 -18.72
C SER A 293 -32.93 -24.71 -18.51
N ALA A 294 -32.05 -24.06 -19.29
CA ALA A 294 -30.60 -24.17 -19.11
C ALA A 294 -30.12 -23.64 -17.75
N PHE A 295 -30.85 -22.70 -17.14
CA PHE A 295 -30.56 -22.20 -15.79
C PHE A 295 -30.89 -23.25 -14.73
N ASP A 296 -31.99 -24.01 -14.88
CA ASP A 296 -32.34 -25.11 -13.97
C ASP A 296 -31.43 -26.33 -14.11
N PHE A 297 -30.71 -26.43 -15.24
CA PHE A 297 -29.79 -27.52 -15.55
C PHE A 297 -28.34 -27.21 -15.13
N TYR A 298 -27.86 -25.97 -15.34
CA TYR A 298 -26.48 -25.55 -15.00
C TYR A 298 -26.36 -24.70 -13.72
N GLY A 299 -27.46 -24.17 -13.17
CA GLY A 299 -27.52 -23.50 -11.87
C GLY A 299 -26.52 -22.35 -11.70
N ALA A 300 -25.84 -22.33 -10.55
CA ALA A 300 -24.93 -21.26 -10.15
C ALA A 300 -23.75 -21.02 -11.11
N ALA A 301 -23.40 -21.98 -11.96
CA ALA A 301 -22.35 -21.84 -12.98
C ALA A 301 -22.63 -20.69 -13.99
N LEU A 302 -23.89 -20.24 -14.10
CA LEU A 302 -24.26 -19.05 -14.90
C LEU A 302 -24.01 -17.71 -14.18
N ASN A 303 -24.03 -17.67 -12.85
CA ASN A 303 -23.88 -16.42 -12.09
C ASN A 303 -22.42 -15.97 -11.92
N VAL A 304 -21.46 -16.88 -12.14
CA VAL A 304 -20.03 -16.66 -11.87
C VAL A 304 -19.31 -15.95 -13.04
N SER A 305 -19.94 -15.81 -14.21
CA SER A 305 -19.32 -15.28 -15.44
C SER A 305 -19.27 -13.74 -15.56
N GLN A 306 -19.45 -13.00 -14.47
CA GLN A 306 -19.01 -11.60 -14.32
C GLN A 306 -18.26 -11.53 -12.98
N PRO A 307 -16.92 -11.30 -12.94
CA PRO A 307 -16.34 -9.99 -13.33
C PRO A 307 -14.84 -9.91 -13.78
N GLN A 308 -14.51 -8.83 -14.51
CA GLN A 308 -13.28 -7.97 -14.43
C GLN A 308 -11.82 -8.50 -14.57
N ALA A 309 -11.05 -7.77 -15.41
CA ALA A 309 -9.60 -7.38 -15.29
C ALA A 309 -8.44 -8.24 -15.87
N GLU A 310 -7.87 -7.76 -17.01
CA GLU A 310 -6.46 -7.40 -17.39
C GLU A 310 -5.18 -8.10 -16.83
N VAL A 311 -4.05 -7.83 -17.52
CA VAL A 311 -2.88 -8.69 -17.74
C VAL A 311 -1.68 -7.93 -18.40
N PHE A 312 -0.42 -8.41 -18.27
CA PHE A 312 0.81 -7.61 -18.56
C PHE A 312 1.99 -8.13 -19.44
N GLU A 313 2.76 -7.14 -19.95
CA GLU A 313 3.59 -7.02 -21.19
C GLU A 313 4.91 -7.81 -21.35
N HIS A 314 5.35 -8.02 -22.61
CA HIS A 314 6.78 -8.13 -23.03
C HIS A 314 6.95 -7.84 -24.57
N PRO A 315 8.15 -7.79 -25.21
CA PRO A 315 8.65 -6.50 -25.73
C PRO A 315 9.24 -6.54 -27.16
N ALA A 316 8.53 -5.95 -28.12
CA ALA A 316 9.14 -5.52 -29.40
C ALA A 316 8.84 -4.06 -29.77
N ALA A 317 8.08 -3.35 -28.93
CA ALA A 317 7.64 -1.96 -29.12
C ALA A 317 8.80 -0.93 -29.24
N ALA A 318 9.99 -1.29 -28.74
CA ALA A 318 11.17 -0.42 -28.65
C ALA A 318 11.68 0.18 -29.97
N ARG A 319 11.23 -0.31 -31.15
CA ARG A 319 11.62 0.23 -32.46
C ARG A 319 10.53 1.01 -33.21
N ALA A 320 9.29 1.02 -32.73
CA ALA A 320 8.18 1.75 -33.36
C ALA A 320 7.80 3.05 -32.63
N ALA A 321 7.98 3.11 -31.31
CA ALA A 321 7.61 4.25 -30.47
C ALA A 321 8.26 5.59 -30.91
N ALA A 322 9.51 5.54 -31.40
CA ALA A 322 10.32 6.71 -31.79
C ALA A 322 9.77 7.56 -32.96
N ARG A 323 8.63 7.21 -33.56
CA ARG A 323 8.01 7.95 -34.68
C ARG A 323 6.65 8.59 -34.36
N ARG A 324 6.16 8.51 -33.11
CA ARG A 324 4.82 9.01 -32.72
C ARG A 324 4.79 10.28 -31.87
N ALA A 325 5.93 10.82 -31.47
CA ALA A 325 6.00 12.12 -30.82
C ALA A 325 5.63 13.24 -31.82
N ALA A 326 4.40 13.75 -31.76
CA ALA A 326 3.93 14.87 -32.59
C ALA A 326 2.93 15.81 -31.91
N ALA A 327 2.36 15.43 -30.77
CA ALA A 327 1.68 16.35 -29.85
C ALA A 327 1.87 15.82 -28.42
N PRO A 328 2.50 16.58 -27.51
CA PRO A 328 2.60 16.19 -26.11
C PRO A 328 1.22 16.28 -25.45
N ASP A 329 0.91 15.29 -24.62
CA ASP A 329 -0.33 15.24 -23.84
C ASP A 329 -0.25 16.19 -22.65
N ARG A 330 -1.38 16.61 -22.09
CA ARG A 330 -1.38 17.54 -20.94
C ARG A 330 -0.56 17.01 -19.75
N PRO A 331 -0.65 15.71 -19.37
CA PRO A 331 0.17 15.17 -18.29
C PRO A 331 1.66 15.06 -18.64
N HIS A 332 2.02 14.92 -19.92
CA HIS A 332 3.42 14.94 -20.37
C HIS A 332 4.04 16.35 -20.21
N LEU A 333 3.30 17.39 -20.61
CA LEU A 333 3.72 18.78 -20.40
C LEU A 333 3.83 19.15 -18.91
N ALA A 334 2.94 18.60 -18.08
CA ALA A 334 3.02 18.79 -16.64
C ALA A 334 4.27 18.14 -16.04
N LEU A 335 4.62 16.92 -16.48
CA LEU A 335 5.85 16.24 -16.08
C LEU A 335 7.12 17.02 -16.49
N GLU A 336 7.16 17.58 -17.70
CA GLU A 336 8.27 18.43 -18.17
C GLU A 336 8.49 19.63 -17.24
N LYS A 337 7.41 20.37 -16.95
CA LYS A 337 7.44 21.50 -16.01
C LYS A 337 7.87 21.09 -14.60
N ALA A 338 7.35 19.97 -14.11
CA ALA A 338 7.63 19.48 -12.76
C ALA A 338 9.11 19.09 -12.59
N VAL A 339 9.69 18.41 -13.57
CA VAL A 339 11.13 18.08 -13.58
C VAL A 339 11.98 19.36 -13.59
N ALA A 340 11.58 20.39 -14.35
CA ALA A 340 12.24 21.68 -14.34
C ALA A 340 12.10 22.41 -12.98
N HIS A 341 10.94 22.31 -12.32
CA HIS A 341 10.71 22.86 -10.99
C HIS A 341 11.57 22.17 -9.94
N LEU A 342 11.51 20.83 -9.83
CA LEU A 342 12.32 20.05 -8.88
C LEU A 342 13.83 20.31 -9.06
N LYS A 343 14.29 20.51 -10.31
CA LYS A 343 15.67 20.93 -10.59
C LYS A 343 16.03 22.29 -9.96
N SER A 344 15.10 23.24 -9.94
CA SER A 344 15.32 24.55 -9.31
C SER A 344 15.39 24.49 -7.78
N LEU A 345 14.88 23.41 -7.18
CA LEU A 345 14.94 23.13 -5.73
C LEU A 345 16.18 22.31 -5.32
N GLN A 346 17.01 21.85 -6.27
CA GLN A 346 18.19 21.05 -5.96
C GLN A 346 19.28 21.93 -5.32
N ARG A 347 19.80 21.51 -4.17
CA ARG A 347 20.88 22.19 -3.44
C ARG A 347 22.22 22.06 -4.18
N ASP A 348 23.16 22.96 -3.88
CA ASP A 348 24.54 22.95 -4.41
C ASP A 348 25.33 21.67 -4.06
N ASP A 349 24.95 20.96 -3.00
CA ASP A 349 25.52 19.66 -2.60
C ASP A 349 24.90 18.46 -3.34
N GLY A 350 23.87 18.72 -4.16
CA GLY A 350 23.12 17.72 -4.94
C GLY A 350 21.87 17.18 -4.26
N GLY A 351 21.64 17.47 -2.97
CA GLY A 351 20.48 16.98 -2.23
C GLY A 351 19.21 17.81 -2.45
N TRP A 352 18.10 17.29 -1.94
CA TRP A 352 16.85 18.02 -1.68
C TRP A 352 16.47 17.89 -0.22
N GLU A 353 15.86 18.93 0.34
CA GLU A 353 15.28 18.89 1.68
C GLU A 353 14.09 19.83 1.76
N GLY A 354 12.93 19.30 2.12
CA GLY A 354 11.74 20.07 2.47
C GLY A 354 11.72 20.45 3.94
N GLU A 355 10.99 21.51 4.27
CA GLU A 355 10.70 21.83 5.65
C GLU A 355 9.74 20.76 6.25
N THR A 356 10.06 20.26 7.45
CA THR A 356 9.24 19.28 8.20
C THR A 356 8.94 19.78 9.61
N VAL A 357 8.18 20.88 9.68
CA VAL A 357 7.73 21.49 10.94
C VAL A 357 6.44 20.88 11.44
N TRP A 358 6.32 20.82 12.76
CA TRP A 358 5.17 20.25 13.46
C TRP A 358 4.20 21.35 13.94
N ASN A 359 4.51 22.05 15.04
CA ASN A 359 3.68 23.13 15.56
C ASN A 359 4.46 24.09 16.49
N ALA A 360 3.78 25.16 16.95
CA ALA A 360 4.32 26.23 17.78
C ALA A 360 4.82 25.81 19.17
N MET A 361 4.61 24.55 19.58
CA MET A 361 5.14 24.00 20.83
C MET A 361 6.66 24.01 20.88
N LEU A 362 7.34 23.65 19.78
CA LEU A 362 8.80 23.52 19.77
C LEU A 362 9.49 24.89 19.93
N PRO A 363 9.11 25.97 19.19
CA PRO A 363 9.63 27.31 19.47
C PRO A 363 9.24 27.84 20.85
N ALA A 364 8.06 27.49 21.38
CA ALA A 364 7.69 27.84 22.75
C ALA A 364 8.61 27.18 23.79
N GLN A 365 8.89 25.88 23.68
CA GLN A 365 9.84 25.17 24.54
C GLN A 365 11.27 25.70 24.42
N TYR A 366 11.70 26.09 23.22
CA TYR A 366 13.00 26.74 22.99
C TYR A 366 13.11 28.07 23.74
N VAL A 367 12.08 28.93 23.67
CA VAL A 367 12.01 30.17 24.47
C VAL A 367 12.08 29.88 25.97
N MET A 368 11.37 28.85 26.44
CA MET A 368 11.40 28.44 27.86
C MET A 368 12.79 27.95 28.27
N MET A 369 13.45 27.13 27.46
CA MET A 369 14.83 26.68 27.69
C MET A 369 15.80 27.86 27.73
N SER A 370 15.70 28.80 26.78
CA SER A 370 16.48 30.05 26.76
C SER A 370 16.29 30.90 28.02
N HIS A 371 15.04 31.05 28.50
CA HIS A 371 14.76 31.74 29.76
C HIS A 371 15.40 31.01 30.95
N LEU A 372 15.13 29.71 31.11
CA LEU A 372 15.66 28.88 32.21
C LEU A 372 17.18 28.93 32.29
N THR A 373 17.85 28.67 31.17
CA THR A 373 19.31 28.67 31.08
C THR A 373 19.93 30.05 31.25
N GLY A 374 19.17 31.11 30.97
CA GLY A 374 19.63 32.51 31.00
C GLY A 374 20.33 32.96 29.73
N ASN A 375 20.05 32.31 28.61
CA ASN A 375 20.56 32.63 27.28
C ASN A 375 19.45 33.33 26.48
N PRO A 376 19.30 34.66 26.57
CA PRO A 376 18.25 35.38 25.86
C PRO A 376 18.45 35.29 24.34
N LEU A 377 17.33 35.24 23.60
CA LEU A 377 17.33 35.31 22.15
C LEU A 377 17.82 36.69 21.67
N SER A 378 18.43 36.74 20.49
CA SER A 378 18.69 38.02 19.81
C SER A 378 17.37 38.72 19.48
N ASP A 379 17.38 40.05 19.33
CA ASP A 379 16.18 40.80 18.97
C ASP A 379 15.53 40.31 17.67
N GLU A 380 16.35 39.84 16.72
CA GLU A 380 15.87 39.28 15.45
C GLU A 380 15.26 37.89 15.63
N ARG A 381 15.93 36.97 16.32
CA ARG A 381 15.39 35.64 16.63
C ARG A 381 14.11 35.74 17.47
N ARG A 382 14.03 36.73 18.38
CA ARG A 382 12.81 37.09 19.11
C ARG A 382 11.69 37.58 18.19
N ARG A 383 11.99 38.47 17.24
CA ARG A 383 11.02 38.96 16.24
C ARG A 383 10.46 37.81 15.40
N LEU A 384 11.35 36.93 14.91
CA LEU A 384 11.00 35.80 14.06
C LEU A 384 10.22 34.71 14.81
N VAL A 385 10.52 34.40 16.08
CA VAL A 385 9.66 33.50 16.89
C VAL A 385 8.27 34.09 17.11
N LEU A 386 8.15 35.41 17.35
CA LEU A 386 6.83 36.05 17.49
C LEU A 386 6.05 36.08 16.17
N GLN A 387 6.73 36.22 15.02
CA GLN A 387 6.14 36.06 13.69
C GLN A 387 5.58 34.64 13.50
N GLN A 388 6.33 33.62 13.93
CA GLN A 388 5.92 32.22 13.86
C GLN A 388 4.69 31.90 14.72
N PHE A 389 4.60 32.48 15.92
CA PHE A 389 3.39 32.39 16.75
C PHE A 389 2.19 33.08 16.08
N ALA A 390 2.38 34.23 15.44
CA ALA A 390 1.31 34.92 14.71
C ALA A 390 0.85 34.13 13.46
N ALA A 391 1.78 33.55 12.70
CA ALA A 391 1.49 32.76 11.50
C ALA A 391 0.74 31.45 11.81
N THR A 392 0.96 30.87 12.99
CA THR A 392 0.33 29.60 13.42
C THR A 392 -0.90 29.78 14.32
N GLN A 393 -1.36 31.02 14.54
CA GLN A 393 -2.53 31.31 15.36
C GLN A 393 -3.83 30.95 14.61
N LEU A 394 -4.71 30.18 15.26
CA LEU A 394 -6.04 29.81 14.74
C LEU A 394 -6.99 31.03 14.74
N GLU A 395 -8.06 30.99 13.95
CA GLU A 395 -9.00 32.12 13.78
C GLU A 395 -9.61 32.64 15.10
N ASP A 396 -9.77 31.77 16.09
CA ASP A 396 -10.30 32.10 17.42
C ASP A 396 -9.25 32.77 18.34
N GLY A 397 -7.98 32.80 17.92
CA GLY A 397 -6.83 33.34 18.65
C GLY A 397 -6.16 32.36 19.61
N THR A 398 -6.31 31.05 19.37
CA THR A 398 -5.63 29.96 20.09
C THR A 398 -4.58 29.27 19.21
N TRP A 399 -3.94 28.22 19.73
CA TRP A 399 -3.05 27.33 18.99
C TRP A 399 -3.45 25.88 19.21
N GLY A 400 -3.44 25.08 18.14
CA GLY A 400 -3.76 23.64 18.14
C GLY A 400 -2.55 22.74 17.90
N MET A 401 -2.80 21.44 17.74
CA MET A 401 -1.79 20.46 17.32
C MET A 401 -1.30 20.68 15.87
N HIS A 402 -2.18 21.22 15.02
CA HIS A 402 -2.00 21.52 13.60
C HIS A 402 -3.11 22.50 13.15
N GLU A 403 -2.97 23.07 11.95
CA GLU A 403 -3.89 24.08 11.39
C GLU A 403 -5.35 23.60 11.21
N LEU A 404 -5.57 22.30 10.98
CA LEU A 404 -6.91 21.70 10.85
C LEU A 404 -7.60 21.31 12.18
N GLY A 405 -6.99 21.65 13.32
CA GLY A 405 -7.43 21.22 14.66
C GLY A 405 -8.19 22.29 15.44
N GLU A 406 -8.74 21.93 16.59
CA GLU A 406 -9.24 22.91 17.57
C GLU A 406 -8.10 23.56 18.37
N GLY A 407 -8.44 24.59 19.16
CA GLY A 407 -7.52 25.16 20.15
C GLY A 407 -7.17 24.17 21.26
N TYR A 408 -5.88 23.92 21.45
CA TYR A 408 -5.35 23.10 22.55
C TYR A 408 -4.91 24.02 23.69
N LEU A 409 -5.41 23.76 24.90
CA LEU A 409 -4.93 24.35 26.15
C LEU A 409 -3.44 24.07 26.34
N PHE A 410 -2.94 22.89 25.94
CA PHE A 410 -1.49 22.62 25.90
C PHE A 410 -0.73 23.67 25.09
N MET A 411 -0.99 23.73 23.79
CA MET A 411 -0.22 24.55 22.85
C MET A 411 -0.44 26.04 23.11
N THR A 412 -1.69 26.44 23.33
CA THR A 412 -2.07 27.83 23.65
C THR A 412 -1.40 28.32 24.92
N THR A 413 -1.31 27.49 25.97
CA THR A 413 -0.64 27.89 27.21
C THR A 413 0.88 28.01 27.03
N LEU A 414 1.52 27.07 26.33
CA LEU A 414 2.97 27.17 26.09
C LEU A 414 3.33 28.38 25.23
N VAL A 415 2.62 28.62 24.13
CA VAL A 415 2.83 29.80 23.27
C VAL A 415 2.56 31.09 24.02
N TYR A 416 1.49 31.16 24.82
CA TYR A 416 1.20 32.30 25.67
C TYR A 416 2.37 32.58 26.64
N VAL A 417 2.83 31.58 27.40
CA VAL A 417 3.97 31.75 28.32
C VAL A 417 5.23 32.18 27.58
N ALA A 418 5.55 31.56 26.45
CA ALA A 418 6.72 31.92 25.65
C ALA A 418 6.66 33.37 25.15
N ALA A 419 5.55 33.82 24.59
CA ALA A 419 5.38 35.21 24.16
C ALA A 419 5.48 36.22 25.33
N ARG A 420 4.97 35.86 26.52
CA ARG A 420 5.12 36.67 27.74
C ARG A 420 6.57 36.73 28.21
N LEU A 421 7.35 35.64 28.11
CA LEU A 421 8.80 35.61 28.33
C LEU A 421 9.56 36.49 27.32
N LEU A 422 9.10 36.53 26.07
CA LEU A 422 9.58 37.47 25.04
C LEU A 422 9.05 38.91 25.21
N GLY A 423 8.43 39.24 26.35
CA GLY A 423 8.03 40.59 26.72
C GLY A 423 6.77 41.12 26.03
N VAL A 424 5.99 40.28 25.35
CA VAL A 424 4.68 40.68 24.80
C VAL A 424 3.70 40.92 25.97
N PRO A 425 2.96 42.05 26.02
CA PRO A 425 1.94 42.31 27.05
C PRO A 425 0.79 41.29 27.03
N SER A 426 0.13 41.04 28.17
CA SER A 426 -0.98 40.06 28.22
C SER A 426 -2.33 40.58 27.70
N ASP A 427 -2.39 41.85 27.33
CA ASP A 427 -3.48 42.53 26.63
C ASP A 427 -3.16 42.80 25.15
N ASP A 428 -1.98 42.39 24.66
CA ASP A 428 -1.60 42.47 23.25
C ASP A 428 -2.57 41.68 22.36
N PRO A 429 -2.91 42.15 21.14
CA PRO A 429 -3.78 41.43 20.21
C PRO A 429 -3.43 39.96 19.98
N LEU A 430 -2.13 39.61 19.96
CA LEU A 430 -1.65 38.23 19.80
C LEU A 430 -2.09 37.33 20.96
N LEU A 431 -2.12 37.85 22.19
CA LEU A 431 -2.31 37.06 23.42
C LEU A 431 -3.67 37.24 24.10
N ALA A 432 -4.37 38.34 23.84
CA ALA A 432 -5.60 38.68 24.54
C ALA A 432 -6.73 37.65 24.33
N ARG A 433 -6.75 36.94 23.18
CA ARG A 433 -7.69 35.84 22.89
C ARG A 433 -7.29 34.56 23.62
N ALA A 434 -6.05 34.11 23.48
CA ALA A 434 -5.47 32.99 24.21
C ALA A 434 -5.67 33.09 25.74
N LYS A 435 -5.44 34.28 26.33
CA LYS A 435 -5.69 34.53 27.75
C LYS A 435 -7.15 34.28 28.15
N ARG A 436 -8.11 34.71 27.32
CA ARG A 436 -9.55 34.47 27.55
C ARG A 436 -9.90 32.99 27.38
N PHE A 437 -9.29 32.29 26.43
CA PHE A 437 -9.46 30.84 26.27
C PHE A 437 -8.94 30.05 27.48
N ILE A 438 -7.72 30.34 27.94
CA ILE A 438 -7.14 29.73 29.16
C ILE A 438 -8.06 29.98 30.37
N ALA A 439 -8.58 31.20 30.54
CA ALA A 439 -9.51 31.51 31.63
C ALA A 439 -10.89 30.84 31.47
N TYR A 440 -11.40 30.72 30.25
CA TYR A 440 -12.65 30.01 29.93
C TYR A 440 -12.54 28.49 30.24
N GLU A 441 -11.37 27.91 29.97
CA GLU A 441 -11.02 26.54 30.34
C GLU A 441 -10.65 26.39 31.84
N GLY A 442 -10.97 27.37 32.70
CA GLY A 442 -10.75 27.29 34.14
C GLY A 442 -9.27 27.29 34.54
N GLY A 443 -8.41 27.85 33.70
CA GLY A 443 -6.96 27.94 33.91
C GLY A 443 -6.15 26.72 33.46
N ALA A 444 -4.83 26.84 33.54
CA ALA A 444 -3.88 25.85 33.06
C ALA A 444 -3.83 24.54 33.87
N GLN A 445 -4.64 24.39 34.93
CA GLN A 445 -4.63 23.21 35.82
C GLN A 445 -5.00 21.89 35.10
N ARG A 446 -5.78 21.97 34.01
CA ARG A 446 -6.25 20.82 33.20
C ARG A 446 -5.38 20.56 31.96
N ILE A 447 -4.23 21.19 31.85
CA ILE A 447 -3.29 21.00 30.73
C ILE A 447 -2.75 19.55 30.68
N PRO A 448 -2.51 18.94 29.52
CA PRO A 448 -1.83 17.65 29.38
C PRO A 448 -0.48 17.52 30.12
N SER A 449 -0.06 16.31 30.43
CA SER A 449 1.08 15.98 31.31
C SER A 449 2.41 16.63 30.89
N TRP A 450 2.69 16.70 29.59
CA TRP A 450 3.87 17.40 29.04
C TRP A 450 3.81 18.91 29.31
N GLY A 451 2.61 19.50 29.29
CA GLY A 451 2.38 20.89 29.68
C GLY A 451 2.60 21.12 31.16
N LYS A 452 2.06 20.25 32.02
CA LYS A 452 2.31 20.31 33.48
C LYS A 452 3.82 20.25 33.76
N PHE A 453 4.55 19.38 33.05
CA PHE A 453 5.99 19.24 33.18
C PHE A 453 6.74 20.54 32.82
N TRP A 454 6.50 21.12 31.65
CA TRP A 454 7.18 22.36 31.23
C TRP A 454 6.82 23.57 32.08
N LEU A 455 5.57 23.69 32.53
CA LEU A 455 5.17 24.72 33.48
C LEU A 455 5.80 24.51 34.86
N ALA A 456 6.00 23.26 35.31
CA ALA A 456 6.71 22.95 36.55
C ALA A 456 8.20 23.35 36.48
N LEU A 457 8.87 23.14 35.34
CA LEU A 457 10.26 23.59 35.14
C LEU A 457 10.42 25.11 35.33
N LEU A 458 9.40 25.90 34.96
CA LEU A 458 9.36 27.37 35.14
C LEU A 458 8.88 27.83 36.53
N GLY A 459 8.45 26.92 37.41
CA GLY A 459 7.79 27.28 38.67
C GLY A 459 6.40 27.91 38.48
N LEU A 460 5.73 27.61 37.36
CA LEU A 460 4.34 27.96 37.02
C LEU A 460 3.36 26.80 37.27
N PHE A 461 3.85 25.66 37.75
CA PHE A 461 3.06 24.50 38.18
C PHE A 461 3.81 23.84 39.34
N ARG A 462 3.13 23.22 40.30
CA ARG A 462 3.83 22.49 41.38
C ARG A 462 4.08 21.04 41.02
N TRP A 463 5.23 20.49 41.41
CA TRP A 463 5.62 19.11 41.10
C TRP A 463 4.61 18.08 41.63
N GLU A 464 3.94 18.36 42.76
CA GLU A 464 2.89 17.52 43.34
C GLU A 464 1.67 17.34 42.40
N GLY A 465 1.49 18.26 41.45
CA GLY A 465 0.48 18.22 40.39
C GLY A 465 0.95 17.64 39.06
N VAL A 466 2.21 17.20 38.96
CA VAL A 466 2.72 16.44 37.81
C VAL A 466 2.61 14.94 38.12
N ASN A 467 2.23 14.11 37.15
CA ASN A 467 2.29 12.66 37.33
C ASN A 467 3.76 12.20 37.43
N PRO A 468 4.15 11.38 38.42
CA PRO A 468 5.57 11.13 38.69
C PRO A 468 6.32 10.44 37.53
N VAL A 469 7.37 11.10 37.03
CA VAL A 469 8.29 10.56 36.04
C VAL A 469 9.60 10.21 36.76
N LEU A 470 9.59 9.09 37.49
CA LEU A 470 10.64 8.78 38.46
C LEU A 470 11.91 8.19 37.83
N PRO A 471 13.12 8.71 38.13
CA PRO A 471 14.38 8.13 37.65
C PRO A 471 14.59 6.68 38.13
N GLU A 472 14.03 6.31 39.28
CA GLU A 472 14.07 4.95 39.85
C GLU A 472 13.55 3.87 38.88
N VAL A 473 12.64 4.21 37.96
CA VAL A 473 12.08 3.28 36.95
C VAL A 473 13.17 2.71 36.02
N TRP A 474 14.25 3.47 35.79
CA TRP A 474 15.39 3.04 34.97
C TRP A 474 16.30 2.00 35.64
N ARG A 475 16.07 1.70 36.93
CA ARG A 475 16.73 0.59 37.65
C ARG A 475 15.86 -0.67 37.78
N LEU A 476 14.68 -0.71 37.15
CA LEU A 476 13.92 -1.95 37.03
C LEU A 476 14.75 -3.04 36.32
N PRO A 477 14.55 -4.33 36.61
CA PRO A 477 15.27 -5.39 35.90
C PRO A 477 14.98 -5.32 34.39
N LYS A 478 16.01 -5.36 33.53
CA LYS A 478 15.85 -5.23 32.06
C LYS A 478 14.90 -6.27 31.42
N TRP A 479 14.65 -7.40 32.08
CA TRP A 479 13.68 -8.42 31.64
C TRP A 479 12.22 -8.04 31.91
N PHE A 480 11.96 -7.04 32.75
CA PHE A 480 10.61 -6.58 33.08
C PHE A 480 10.01 -5.81 31.90
N PRO A 481 8.78 -6.12 31.44
CA PRO A 481 8.23 -5.51 30.22
C PRO A 481 8.20 -3.98 30.23
N ALA A 482 7.88 -3.36 31.37
CA ALA A 482 7.82 -1.90 31.51
C ALA A 482 9.18 -1.24 31.83
N HIS A 483 10.31 -1.95 31.70
CA HIS A 483 11.62 -1.30 31.79
C HIS A 483 11.81 -0.35 30.58
N PRO A 484 12.25 0.92 30.76
CA PRO A 484 12.27 1.92 29.69
C PRO A 484 13.03 1.54 28.41
N SER A 485 13.99 0.62 28.47
CA SER A 485 14.69 0.10 27.27
C SER A 485 13.76 -0.48 26.20
N ASN A 486 12.58 -0.94 26.62
CA ASN A 486 11.60 -1.63 25.78
C ASN A 486 10.63 -0.65 25.11
N TYR A 487 10.60 0.61 25.55
CA TYR A 487 9.77 1.64 24.96
C TYR A 487 10.29 2.02 23.57
N TYR A 488 9.37 2.48 22.71
CA TYR A 488 9.70 3.15 21.46
C TYR A 488 10.74 4.26 21.66
N CYS A 489 11.68 4.44 20.72
CA CYS A 489 12.91 5.20 20.95
C CYS A 489 12.68 6.68 21.27
N HIS A 490 11.75 7.36 20.58
CA HIS A 490 11.37 8.74 20.87
C HIS A 490 10.84 8.88 22.31
N THR A 491 9.83 8.09 22.66
CA THR A 491 9.24 8.06 24.00
C THR A 491 10.28 7.74 25.07
N ARG A 492 11.14 6.74 24.84
CA ARG A 492 12.24 6.38 25.73
C ARG A 492 13.18 7.55 26.02
N LEU A 493 13.56 8.32 25.00
CA LEU A 493 14.50 9.43 25.13
C LEU A 493 13.87 10.71 25.70
N ILE A 494 12.59 10.98 25.40
CA ILE A 494 11.84 12.07 26.01
C ILE A 494 11.66 11.81 27.51
N TYR A 495 11.22 10.60 27.88
CA TYR A 495 11.05 10.24 29.29
C TYR A 495 12.38 10.01 30.03
N LEU A 496 13.51 9.84 29.34
CA LEU A 496 14.86 9.91 29.93
C LEU A 496 15.15 11.34 30.42
N GLY A 497 14.97 12.33 29.55
CA GLY A 497 15.14 13.74 29.88
C GLY A 497 14.14 14.23 30.94
N MET A 498 12.88 13.80 30.87
CA MET A 498 11.90 14.12 31.91
C MET A 498 12.27 13.48 33.26
N ALA A 499 12.72 12.22 33.29
CA ALA A 499 13.10 11.55 34.54
C ALA A 499 14.36 12.15 35.20
N SER A 500 15.32 12.64 34.41
CA SER A 500 16.50 13.33 34.94
C SER A 500 16.17 14.71 35.52
N LEU A 501 15.11 15.36 35.03
CA LEU A 501 14.65 16.69 35.45
C LEU A 501 13.55 16.69 36.54
N TYR A 502 12.74 15.63 36.65
CA TYR A 502 11.60 15.57 37.58
C TYR A 502 12.00 15.91 39.03
N GLY A 503 11.23 16.78 39.66
CA GLY A 503 11.41 17.17 41.06
C GLY A 503 12.73 17.88 41.38
N ARG A 504 13.42 18.46 40.37
CA ARG A 504 14.63 19.27 40.60
C ARG A 504 14.25 20.68 41.07
N ASP A 505 15.02 21.20 42.01
CA ASP A 505 15.05 22.63 42.31
C ASP A 505 15.71 23.37 41.13
N ILE A 506 14.91 24.20 40.45
CA ILE A 506 15.35 24.98 39.29
C ILE A 506 15.30 26.48 39.67
N PRO A 507 16.38 27.25 39.44
CA PRO A 507 16.39 28.68 39.79
C PRO A 507 15.31 29.46 39.02
N VAL A 508 14.35 30.03 39.75
CA VAL A 508 13.32 30.89 39.16
C VAL A 508 13.94 32.21 38.69
N ARG A 509 13.67 32.59 37.44
CA ARG A 509 14.12 33.84 36.82
C ARG A 509 12.93 34.75 36.53
N ASP A 510 13.10 36.02 36.87
CA ASP A 510 12.05 37.05 36.88
C ASP A 510 10.80 36.63 37.68
N GLU A 511 10.96 36.56 39.01
CA GLU A 511 9.86 36.25 39.94
C GLU A 511 8.65 37.19 39.76
N ALA A 512 8.88 38.44 39.34
CA ALA A 512 7.78 39.38 39.10
C ALA A 512 6.97 39.02 37.86
N LEU A 513 7.61 38.50 36.79
CA LEU A 513 6.91 37.93 35.65
C LEU A 513 6.27 36.59 35.99
N MET A 514 6.93 35.71 36.75
CA MET A 514 6.36 34.43 37.14
C MET A 514 5.12 34.61 38.02
N ALA A 515 5.12 35.55 38.97
CA ALA A 515 3.94 35.89 39.75
C ALA A 515 2.77 36.36 38.87
N ARG A 516 3.02 37.28 37.91
CA ARG A 516 1.99 37.70 36.94
C ARG A 516 1.50 36.54 36.08
N LEU A 517 2.37 35.63 35.65
CA LEU A 517 1.98 34.45 34.88
C LEU A 517 1.12 33.49 35.71
N ARG A 518 1.40 33.31 37.00
CA ARG A 518 0.53 32.54 37.91
C ARG A 518 -0.88 33.16 37.99
N ASP A 519 -0.97 34.49 38.17
CA ASP A 519 -2.26 35.19 38.16
C ASP A 519 -2.99 35.11 36.80
N GLU A 520 -2.24 35.15 35.69
CA GLU A 520 -2.78 35.10 34.32
C GLU A 520 -3.24 33.70 33.89
N LEU A 521 -2.60 32.63 34.40
CA LEU A 521 -2.86 31.24 34.04
C LEU A 521 -3.84 30.52 34.98
N PHE A 522 -4.01 31.00 36.22
CA PHE A 522 -4.83 30.36 37.24
C PHE A 522 -5.82 31.35 37.87
N PRO A 523 -6.97 31.62 37.22
CA PRO A 523 -7.91 32.66 37.64
C PRO A 523 -8.52 32.46 39.04
N GLU A 524 -8.54 31.22 39.54
CA GLU A 524 -9.04 30.87 40.88
C GLU A 524 -7.99 31.09 41.98
N GLY A 525 -6.73 31.39 41.61
CA GLY A 525 -5.60 31.62 42.51
C GLY A 525 -4.65 30.43 42.59
N PHE A 526 -3.36 30.65 42.30
CA PHE A 526 -2.33 29.59 42.25
C PHE A 526 -2.14 28.82 43.58
N GLU A 527 -2.35 29.49 44.72
CA GLU A 527 -2.23 28.89 46.05
C GLU A 527 -3.46 28.06 46.47
N GLU A 528 -4.62 28.27 45.82
CA GLU A 528 -5.89 27.59 46.15
C GLU A 528 -6.04 26.24 45.42
N ILE A 529 -5.12 25.90 44.51
CA ILE A 529 -5.16 24.68 43.70
C ILE A 529 -4.78 23.45 44.55
N ASP A 530 -5.65 22.43 44.52
CA ASP A 530 -5.34 21.09 45.01
C ASP A 530 -4.39 20.39 44.02
N TRP A 531 -3.10 20.70 44.13
CA TRP A 531 -2.07 20.15 43.24
C TRP A 531 -2.08 18.62 43.20
N PRO A 532 -2.15 17.88 44.33
CA PRO A 532 -2.22 16.42 44.29
C PRO A 532 -3.39 15.86 43.46
N ARG A 533 -4.54 16.54 43.48
CA ARG A 533 -5.69 16.21 42.63
C ARG A 533 -5.46 16.62 41.17
N ALA A 534 -4.89 17.80 40.94
CA ALA A 534 -4.64 18.36 39.61
C ALA A 534 -3.81 17.41 38.72
N ARG A 535 -3.00 16.50 39.27
CA ARG A 535 -2.33 15.40 38.52
C ARG A 535 -3.26 14.67 37.55
N HIS A 536 -4.46 14.33 38.00
CA HIS A 536 -5.44 13.52 37.26
C HIS A 536 -6.44 14.35 36.46
N GLU A 537 -6.40 15.68 36.57
CA GLU A 537 -7.29 16.58 35.83
C GLU A 537 -6.71 16.92 34.44
N LEU A 538 -7.53 16.72 33.40
CA LEU A 538 -7.13 16.84 31.99
C LEU A 538 -8.31 17.41 31.18
N ARG A 539 -8.06 18.31 30.23
CA ARG A 539 -9.07 18.81 29.27
C ARG A 539 -9.41 17.70 28.28
N SER A 540 -10.60 17.11 28.41
CA SER A 540 -11.02 15.91 27.67
C SER A 540 -10.96 16.02 26.14
N ALA A 541 -11.04 17.22 25.59
CA ALA A 541 -10.95 17.48 24.15
C ALA A 541 -9.54 17.19 23.57
N GLU A 542 -8.50 17.21 24.40
CA GLU A 542 -7.10 17.00 23.96
C GLU A 542 -6.62 15.56 24.14
N ILE A 543 -7.50 14.69 24.63
CA ILE A 543 -7.15 13.33 25.08
C ILE A 543 -7.56 12.32 24.03
N PHE A 544 -6.60 11.94 23.19
CA PHE A 544 -6.75 10.84 22.24
C PHE A 544 -6.63 9.48 22.95
N THR A 545 -5.59 9.32 23.77
CA THR A 545 -5.31 8.11 24.55
C THR A 545 -5.53 8.39 26.04
N PRO A 546 -6.73 8.16 26.58
CA PRO A 546 -7.01 8.42 27.99
C PRO A 546 -6.18 7.50 28.90
N PRO A 547 -5.51 8.03 29.96
CA PRO A 547 -4.71 7.21 30.86
C PRO A 547 -5.49 6.01 31.40
N SER A 548 -4.94 4.81 31.17
CA SER A 548 -5.61 3.54 31.50
C SER A 548 -5.79 3.37 33.02
N LEU A 549 -6.71 2.50 33.44
CA LEU A 549 -6.87 2.18 34.87
C LEU A 549 -5.56 1.65 35.51
N PRO A 550 -4.80 0.72 34.88
CA PRO A 550 -3.47 0.35 35.36
C PRO A 550 -2.48 1.52 35.46
N LEU A 551 -2.45 2.42 34.47
CA LEU A 551 -1.54 3.57 34.47
C LEU A 551 -1.87 4.56 35.59
N ARG A 552 -3.15 4.89 35.80
CA ARG A 552 -3.58 5.76 36.91
C ARG A 552 -3.21 5.16 38.27
N ALA A 553 -3.46 3.86 38.46
CA ALA A 553 -3.06 3.16 39.68
C ALA A 553 -1.52 3.15 39.86
N MET A 554 -0.76 3.04 38.77
CA MET A 554 0.70 3.16 38.81
C MET A 554 1.14 4.58 39.19
N TYR A 555 0.51 5.65 38.66
CA TYR A 555 0.80 7.02 39.07
C TYR A 555 0.53 7.25 40.57
N ASP A 556 -0.58 6.75 41.11
CA ASP A 556 -0.87 6.89 42.54
C ASP A 556 0.13 6.15 43.43
N VAL A 557 0.58 4.95 43.00
CA VAL A 557 1.64 4.19 43.70
C VAL A 557 3.00 4.89 43.62
N LEU A 558 3.37 5.40 42.43
CA LEU A 558 4.62 6.14 42.25
C LEU A 558 4.60 7.46 43.02
N TYR A 559 3.45 8.13 43.13
CA TYR A 559 3.31 9.35 43.92
C TYR A 559 3.43 9.06 45.42
N ALA A 560 2.76 8.01 45.91
CA ALA A 560 2.93 7.59 47.30
C ALA A 560 4.39 7.23 47.62
N TYR A 561 5.10 6.58 46.70
CA TYR A 561 6.54 6.29 46.82
C TYR A 561 7.40 7.56 46.84
N ASP A 562 7.16 8.49 45.90
CA ASP A 562 7.84 9.79 45.80
C ASP A 562 7.73 10.60 47.10
N GLN A 563 6.54 10.61 47.71
CA GLN A 563 6.26 11.36 48.94
C GLN A 563 6.73 10.69 50.24
N THR A 564 7.08 9.40 50.24
CA THR A 564 7.31 8.65 51.50
C THR A 564 8.57 7.79 51.58
N VAL A 565 9.17 7.43 50.43
CA VAL A 565 10.32 6.50 50.39
C VAL A 565 11.52 7.09 49.63
N ALA A 566 11.27 7.91 48.61
CA ALA A 566 12.34 8.49 47.81
C ALA A 566 13.18 9.51 48.61
N SER A 567 14.49 9.50 48.41
CA SER A 567 15.42 10.51 48.93
C SER A 567 16.25 11.11 47.81
N GLU A 568 16.55 12.41 47.88
CA GLU A 568 17.34 13.06 46.82
C GLU A 568 18.78 12.52 46.77
N GLU A 569 19.31 12.05 47.89
CA GLU A 569 20.60 11.34 47.97
C GLU A 569 20.59 10.04 47.13
N GLY A 570 19.49 9.26 47.21
CA GLY A 570 19.30 8.05 46.40
C GLY A 570 19.09 8.38 44.92
N ARG A 571 18.36 9.47 44.63
CA ARG A 571 18.12 9.97 43.27
C ARG A 571 19.37 10.49 42.59
N ALA A 572 20.23 11.21 43.30
CA ALA A 572 21.46 11.78 42.73
C ALA A 572 22.34 10.71 42.07
N ALA A 573 22.46 9.53 42.67
CA ALA A 573 23.18 8.39 42.08
C ALA A 573 22.53 7.91 40.77
N ILE A 574 21.20 7.83 40.72
CA ILE A 574 20.46 7.38 39.53
C ILE A 574 20.52 8.46 38.43
N ARG A 575 20.33 9.74 38.76
CA ARG A 575 20.46 10.86 37.82
C ARG A 575 21.86 10.88 37.18
N SER A 576 22.90 10.49 37.91
CA SER A 576 24.26 10.33 37.37
C SER A 576 24.37 9.20 36.32
N GLU A 577 23.69 8.06 36.55
CA GLU A 577 23.58 6.98 35.55
C GLU A 577 22.83 7.46 34.30
N LEU A 578 21.70 8.17 34.47
CA LEU A 578 20.95 8.75 33.35
C LEU A 578 21.77 9.78 32.56
N LEU A 579 22.64 10.55 33.23
CA LEU A 579 23.53 11.52 32.58
C LEU A 579 24.53 10.85 31.63
N GLU A 580 24.97 9.60 31.91
CA GLU A 580 25.81 8.84 30.99
C GLU A 580 25.05 8.52 29.68
N HIS A 581 23.78 8.11 29.79
CA HIS A 581 22.92 7.87 28.64
C HIS A 581 22.64 9.15 27.84
N ILE A 582 22.42 10.28 28.52
CA ILE A 582 22.20 11.60 27.88
C ILE A 582 23.45 12.07 27.12
N ARG A 583 24.64 11.95 27.72
CA ARG A 583 25.91 12.30 27.06
C ARG A 583 26.20 11.37 25.87
N PHE A 584 25.87 10.08 25.96
CA PHE A 584 25.96 9.17 24.82
C PHE A 584 25.01 9.57 23.69
N GLU A 585 23.74 9.86 23.99
CA GLU A 585 22.74 10.30 23.00
C GLU A 585 23.26 11.54 22.25
N LEU A 586 23.65 12.61 22.95
CA LEU A 586 24.19 13.82 22.33
C LEU A 586 25.42 13.52 21.46
N ARG A 587 26.47 12.90 22.01
CA ARG A 587 27.72 12.68 21.26
C ARG A 587 27.55 11.73 20.06
N SER A 588 26.57 10.83 20.12
CA SER A 588 26.26 9.88 19.06
C SER A 588 25.28 10.40 18.00
N THR A 589 24.92 11.69 18.07
CA THR A 589 23.98 12.43 17.20
C THR A 589 24.50 13.84 16.86
N ASP A 590 25.82 14.07 16.87
CA ASP A 590 26.45 15.39 16.68
C ASP A 590 25.83 16.52 17.55
N HIS A 591 25.38 16.15 18.75
CA HIS A 591 24.73 16.97 19.76
C HIS A 591 23.33 17.51 19.38
N THR A 592 22.66 16.95 18.36
CA THR A 592 21.28 17.32 17.99
C THR A 592 20.19 16.48 18.64
N CYS A 593 20.55 15.29 19.16
CA CYS A 593 19.61 14.24 19.61
C CYS A 593 18.71 13.69 18.48
N ILE A 594 17.90 12.65 18.79
CA ILE A 594 16.88 12.13 17.86
C ILE A 594 15.83 13.18 17.45
N SER A 595 15.53 14.14 18.32
CA SER A 595 14.53 15.21 18.11
C SER A 595 14.89 16.46 18.94
N PRO A 596 14.36 17.65 18.60
CA PRO A 596 14.49 18.83 19.45
C PRO A 596 13.80 18.66 20.82
N VAL A 597 12.75 17.84 20.95
CA VAL A 597 12.00 17.64 22.21
C VAL A 597 12.91 17.04 23.28
N ASN A 598 13.53 15.88 23.00
CA ASN A 598 14.48 15.28 23.93
C ASN A 598 15.82 16.03 23.96
N GLY A 599 16.20 16.70 22.86
CA GLY A 599 17.33 17.62 22.83
C GLY A 599 17.25 18.69 23.91
N MET A 600 16.19 19.50 23.93
CA MET A 600 16.02 20.58 24.92
C MET A 600 15.99 20.06 26.37
N LEU A 601 15.32 18.93 26.63
CA LEU A 601 15.31 18.30 27.96
C LEU A 601 16.70 17.80 28.39
N ASN A 602 17.46 17.21 27.47
CA ASN A 602 18.84 16.77 27.70
C ASN A 602 19.79 17.94 27.99
N LEU A 603 19.64 19.06 27.26
CA LEU A 603 20.42 20.27 27.48
C LEU A 603 20.11 20.93 28.83
N LEU A 604 18.84 21.00 29.23
CA LEU A 604 18.45 21.45 30.57
C LEU A 604 19.03 20.55 31.67
N THR A 605 19.08 19.24 31.43
CA THR A 605 19.69 18.28 32.39
C THR A 605 21.18 18.53 32.57
N LEU A 606 21.93 18.70 31.48
CA LEU A 606 23.35 19.02 31.54
C LEU A 606 23.59 20.38 32.21
N TRP A 607 22.85 21.43 31.81
CA TRP A 607 22.96 22.75 32.40
C TRP A 607 22.69 22.77 33.92
N LEU A 608 21.67 22.04 34.40
CA LEU A 608 21.39 21.90 35.84
C LEU A 608 22.42 21.02 36.59
N HIS A 609 23.25 20.25 35.89
CA HIS A 609 24.34 19.48 36.48
C HIS A 609 25.62 20.33 36.54
N ASP A 610 25.99 20.95 35.42
CA ASP A 610 27.11 21.85 35.26
C ASP A 610 26.79 22.86 34.13
N PRO A 611 26.53 24.14 34.42
CA PRO A 611 26.32 25.17 33.41
C PRO A 611 27.52 25.37 32.46
N ASP A 612 28.70 24.91 32.86
CA ASP A 612 29.94 24.96 32.10
C ASP A 612 30.27 23.64 31.37
N ASP A 613 29.33 22.69 31.29
CA ASP A 613 29.50 21.43 30.55
C ASP A 613 29.76 21.68 29.04
N ALA A 614 30.74 20.98 28.48
CA ALA A 614 31.13 21.12 27.07
C ALA A 614 30.12 20.53 26.08
N ASP A 615 29.44 19.43 26.45
CA ASP A 615 28.36 18.85 25.64
C ASP A 615 27.13 19.77 25.64
N TYR A 616 26.86 20.46 26.76
CA TYR A 616 25.79 21.46 26.85
C TYR A 616 26.02 22.63 25.88
N ARG A 617 27.19 23.29 25.95
CA ARG A 617 27.50 24.42 25.06
C ARG A 617 27.41 24.03 23.57
N ARG A 618 28.01 22.89 23.21
CA ARG A 618 27.94 22.36 21.83
C ARG A 618 26.51 22.02 21.41
N GLY A 619 25.70 21.46 22.30
CA GLY A 619 24.29 21.16 21.97
C GLY A 619 23.43 22.40 21.79
N ILE A 620 23.70 23.49 22.50
CA ILE A 620 23.07 24.80 22.23
C ILE A 620 23.45 25.32 20.84
N GLU A 621 24.73 25.25 20.45
CA GLU A 621 25.19 25.62 19.10
C GLU A 621 24.56 24.74 18.01
N ARG A 622 24.36 23.45 18.28
CA ARG A 622 23.85 22.46 17.31
C ARG A 622 22.33 22.43 17.22
N LEU A 623 21.60 23.02 18.16
CA LEU A 623 20.14 23.15 18.10
C LEU A 623 19.68 23.97 16.88
N GLU A 624 20.52 24.88 16.36
CA GLU A 624 20.29 25.61 15.11
C GLU A 624 20.05 24.68 13.90
N GLY A 625 20.59 23.44 13.91
CA GLY A 625 20.32 22.44 12.87
C GLY A 625 18.85 22.01 12.77
N TRP A 626 18.04 22.29 13.79
CA TRP A 626 16.59 22.06 13.76
C TRP A 626 15.78 23.25 13.26
N MET A 627 16.40 24.41 12.98
CA MET A 627 15.68 25.65 12.70
C MET A 627 15.53 25.93 11.20
N TRP A 628 14.36 26.47 10.85
CA TRP A 628 14.05 27.07 9.56
C TRP A 628 13.58 28.51 9.80
N GLU A 629 14.07 29.46 9.01
CA GLU A 629 13.82 30.89 9.21
C GLU A 629 13.60 31.62 7.90
N ASP A 630 12.53 32.40 7.83
CA ASP A 630 12.30 33.41 6.80
C ASP A 630 11.45 34.58 7.35
N GLU A 631 11.21 35.59 6.51
CA GLU A 631 10.45 36.79 6.89
C GLU A 631 8.92 36.57 6.96
N ILE A 632 8.40 35.45 6.44
CA ILE A 632 6.97 35.19 6.28
C ILE A 632 6.44 34.41 7.49
N ASP A 633 6.98 33.22 7.72
CA ASP A 633 6.52 32.28 8.75
C ASP A 633 7.44 32.25 9.98
N GLY A 634 8.51 33.07 10.00
CA GLY A 634 9.33 33.31 11.18
C GLY A 634 10.30 32.19 11.54
N THR A 635 10.74 32.11 12.80
CA THR A 635 11.61 31.02 13.28
C THR A 635 10.78 29.81 13.65
N ARG A 636 10.94 28.74 12.89
CA ARG A 636 10.25 27.47 13.10
C ARG A 636 11.28 26.42 13.52
N ILE A 637 10.88 25.52 14.42
CA ILE A 637 11.72 24.40 14.85
C ILE A 637 11.10 23.13 14.29
N ALA A 638 11.86 22.45 13.44
CA ALA A 638 11.43 21.27 12.73
C ALA A 638 11.38 20.05 13.65
N GLY A 639 10.31 19.25 13.57
CA GLY A 639 10.18 18.02 14.34
C GLY A 639 11.11 16.92 13.83
N ALA A 640 11.41 16.97 12.53
CA ALA A 640 12.37 16.15 11.82
C ALA A 640 13.09 16.99 10.75
N ARG A 641 14.21 16.50 10.21
CA ARG A 641 14.90 17.03 9.03
C ARG A 641 14.91 15.93 7.98
N SER A 642 14.63 16.20 6.71
CA SER A 642 14.23 15.17 5.73
C SER A 642 15.20 14.96 4.57
N ALA A 643 16.41 15.57 4.61
CA ALA A 643 17.30 15.64 3.44
C ALA A 643 17.59 14.28 2.75
N THR A 644 17.83 13.22 3.53
CA THR A 644 18.11 11.90 2.96
C THR A 644 16.84 11.24 2.41
N TRP A 645 15.70 11.41 3.10
CA TRP A 645 14.39 10.92 2.67
C TRP A 645 13.94 11.55 1.35
N ASP A 646 13.92 12.88 1.30
CA ASP A 646 13.51 13.65 0.13
C ASP A 646 14.44 13.41 -1.06
N THR A 647 15.75 13.36 -0.84
CA THR A 647 16.71 13.04 -1.92
C THR A 647 16.50 11.63 -2.46
N SER A 648 16.19 10.66 -1.61
CA SER A 648 15.93 9.27 -2.02
C SER A 648 14.69 9.15 -2.90
N PHE A 649 13.58 9.78 -2.50
CA PHE A 649 12.37 9.79 -3.33
C PHE A 649 12.50 10.68 -4.58
N ALA A 650 13.22 11.79 -4.52
CA ALA A 650 13.53 12.61 -5.69
C ALA A 650 14.30 11.80 -6.75
N ILE A 651 15.31 11.00 -6.37
CA ILE A 651 16.04 10.11 -7.30
C ILE A 651 15.10 9.06 -7.90
N GLN A 652 14.21 8.45 -7.12
CA GLN A 652 13.25 7.45 -7.63
C GLN A 652 12.22 8.07 -8.60
N ALA A 653 11.69 9.25 -8.27
CA ALA A 653 10.80 10.02 -9.14
C ALA A 653 11.49 10.44 -10.45
N LEU A 654 12.72 10.93 -10.38
CA LEU A 654 13.54 11.27 -11.55
C LEU A 654 13.89 10.01 -12.36
N THR A 655 14.13 8.87 -11.72
CA THR A 655 14.34 7.59 -12.40
C THR A 655 13.10 7.17 -13.22
N ALA A 656 11.89 7.36 -12.68
CA ALA A 656 10.63 7.16 -13.41
C ALA A 656 10.42 8.19 -14.55
N ALA A 657 10.99 9.39 -14.45
CA ALA A 657 10.95 10.42 -15.49
C ALA A 657 12.06 10.28 -16.56
N SER A 658 13.16 9.59 -16.24
CA SER A 658 14.35 9.46 -17.10
C SER A 658 14.14 8.82 -18.50
N PRO A 659 13.11 8.01 -18.77
CA PRO A 659 12.79 7.57 -20.13
C PRO A 659 12.31 8.71 -21.05
N HIS A 660 11.88 9.84 -20.48
CA HIS A 660 11.21 10.95 -21.17
C HIS A 660 12.05 12.24 -21.20
N PHE A 661 12.86 12.49 -20.16
CA PHE A 661 13.66 13.71 -20.00
C PHE A 661 15.10 13.43 -19.55
N ASP A 662 16.05 14.28 -19.95
CA ASP A 662 17.44 14.17 -19.48
C ASP A 662 17.58 14.74 -18.06
N VAL A 663 17.60 13.83 -17.09
CA VAL A 663 17.72 14.10 -15.65
C VAL A 663 18.99 13.48 -15.05
N LEU A 664 19.87 12.91 -15.89
CA LEU A 664 20.98 12.07 -15.41
C LEU A 664 21.97 12.84 -14.53
N THR A 665 22.24 14.12 -14.82
CA THR A 665 23.10 14.96 -13.99
C THR A 665 22.49 15.21 -12.60
N MET A 666 21.19 15.52 -12.53
CA MET A 666 20.49 15.74 -11.25
C MET A 666 20.59 14.50 -10.37
N ILE A 667 20.37 13.31 -10.95
CA ILE A 667 20.51 12.03 -10.28
C ILE A 667 21.96 11.77 -9.83
N GLN A 668 22.97 12.14 -10.63
CA GLN A 668 24.40 11.95 -10.28
C GLN A 668 24.89 12.87 -9.16
N ASP A 669 24.38 14.09 -9.09
CA ASP A 669 24.70 15.00 -7.98
C ASP A 669 23.99 14.54 -6.70
N ALA A 670 22.75 14.06 -6.80
CA ALA A 670 21.99 13.49 -5.69
C ALA A 670 22.53 12.15 -5.16
N ASP A 671 23.01 11.26 -6.03
CA ASP A 671 23.71 10.02 -5.62
C ASP A 671 24.99 10.33 -4.84
N ARG A 672 25.74 11.37 -5.26
CA ARG A 672 26.93 11.85 -4.55
C ARG A 672 26.58 12.44 -3.18
N PHE A 673 25.45 13.13 -3.06
CA PHE A 673 24.93 13.53 -1.75
C PHE A 673 24.68 12.30 -0.87
N LEU A 674 23.89 11.32 -1.35
CA LEU A 674 23.57 10.10 -0.59
C LEU A 674 24.82 9.27 -0.24
N GLU A 675 25.83 9.18 -1.11
CA GLU A 675 27.13 8.55 -0.81
C GLU A 675 27.74 9.10 0.49
N THR A 676 27.66 10.43 0.70
CA THR A 676 28.17 11.05 1.94
C THR A 676 27.28 10.84 3.17
N GLN A 677 26.01 10.46 2.98
CA GLN A 677 25.04 10.29 4.07
C GLN A 677 25.12 8.93 4.77
N GLN A 678 25.73 7.90 4.16
CA GLN A 678 25.78 6.57 4.76
C GLN A 678 26.66 6.54 6.02
N ILE A 679 26.17 5.91 7.10
CA ILE A 679 26.93 5.78 8.36
C ILE A 679 27.93 4.61 8.27
N HIS A 680 29.07 4.80 7.62
CA HIS A 680 30.18 3.84 7.70
C HIS A 680 30.88 3.87 9.07
N VAL A 681 31.11 5.08 9.59
CA VAL A 681 31.71 5.33 10.91
C VAL A 681 30.73 6.17 11.75
N PRO A 682 30.21 5.62 12.86
CA PRO A 682 29.34 6.34 13.79
C PRO A 682 30.09 7.49 14.50
N ALA A 683 29.37 8.56 14.85
CA ALA A 683 29.98 9.73 15.52
C ALA A 683 30.61 9.40 16.90
N GLN A 684 29.96 8.51 17.65
CA GLN A 684 30.46 7.98 18.92
C GLN A 684 30.43 6.43 18.86
N PRO A 685 31.50 5.80 18.33
CA PRO A 685 31.56 4.34 18.25
C PRO A 685 31.74 3.74 19.65
N VAL A 686 31.01 2.66 19.93
CA VAL A 686 31.09 1.89 21.18
C VAL A 686 31.06 0.39 20.87
N GLU A 687 31.67 -0.42 21.74
CA GLU A 687 31.68 -1.89 21.57
C GLU A 687 30.32 -2.52 21.91
N ASP A 688 29.55 -1.92 22.83
CA ASP A 688 28.27 -2.43 23.34
C ASP A 688 27.16 -1.36 23.22
N TYR A 689 26.60 -1.20 22.01
CA TYR A 689 25.40 -0.37 21.79
C TYR A 689 24.19 -0.77 22.67
N PRO A 690 23.91 -2.07 22.91
CA PRO A 690 22.88 -2.51 23.86
C PRO A 690 23.01 -1.96 25.28
N LYS A 691 24.21 -1.58 25.76
CA LYS A 691 24.37 -0.82 27.02
C LYS A 691 23.45 0.42 27.03
N PHE A 692 23.46 1.17 25.93
CA PHE A 692 22.72 2.42 25.74
C PHE A 692 21.35 2.23 25.08
N PHE A 693 20.87 0.99 24.99
CA PHE A 693 19.57 0.59 24.39
C PHE A 693 19.41 0.85 22.88
N ARG A 694 20.48 1.25 22.20
CA ARG A 694 20.54 1.54 20.76
C ARG A 694 20.97 0.28 19.98
N ILE A 695 20.65 0.20 18.69
CA ILE A 695 21.28 -0.75 17.77
C ILE A 695 22.56 -0.17 17.15
N ASP A 696 23.41 -1.01 16.58
CA ASP A 696 24.59 -0.56 15.82
C ASP A 696 24.13 0.17 14.54
N PRO A 697 24.44 1.47 14.36
CA PRO A 697 23.94 2.27 13.25
C PRO A 697 24.73 2.06 11.93
N ARG A 698 25.80 1.26 11.92
CA ARG A 698 26.67 1.11 10.73
C ARG A 698 25.94 0.59 9.50
N GLY A 699 26.17 1.23 8.37
CA GLY A 699 25.53 0.96 7.08
C GLY A 699 24.17 1.63 6.88
N GLY A 700 23.54 2.11 7.96
CA GLY A 700 22.23 2.76 7.89
C GLY A 700 22.28 4.21 7.40
N PHE A 701 21.12 4.70 6.99
CA PHE A 701 20.84 6.09 6.64
C PHE A 701 19.78 6.67 7.57
N THR A 702 19.97 7.93 7.95
CA THR A 702 19.04 8.76 8.74
C THR A 702 17.89 9.28 7.89
N PHE A 703 16.80 9.73 8.52
CA PHE A 703 15.77 10.52 7.83
C PHE A 703 16.33 11.90 7.40
N ALA A 704 17.09 12.51 8.30
CA ALA A 704 17.92 13.70 8.09
C ALA A 704 19.23 13.36 7.38
N GLU A 705 20.16 14.32 7.34
CA GLU A 705 21.57 14.07 7.02
C GLU A 705 22.27 13.24 8.12
N ARG A 706 23.42 12.64 7.77
CA ARG A 706 24.22 11.73 8.60
C ARG A 706 24.54 12.23 10.01
N TRP A 707 24.64 13.55 10.23
CA TRP A 707 24.96 14.13 11.54
C TRP A 707 23.94 13.73 12.62
N HIS A 708 22.67 13.52 12.23
CA HIS A 708 21.59 13.09 13.13
C HIS A 708 21.85 11.73 13.78
N GLY A 709 22.61 10.86 13.11
CA GLY A 709 23.17 9.62 13.65
C GLY A 709 22.16 8.52 14.03
N TRP A 710 20.84 8.75 13.95
CA TRP A 710 19.78 7.76 14.14
C TRP A 710 19.27 7.22 12.80
N PRO A 711 19.87 6.16 12.25
CA PRO A 711 19.38 5.56 11.02
C PRO A 711 18.00 4.91 11.20
N VAL A 712 17.21 4.92 10.12
CA VAL A 712 15.85 4.37 10.06
C VAL A 712 15.82 3.29 8.98
N SER A 713 15.01 2.26 9.18
CA SER A 713 14.97 1.07 8.32
C SER A 713 14.47 1.40 6.89
N ASP A 714 13.42 2.21 6.79
CA ASP A 714 12.85 2.73 5.54
C ASP A 714 13.79 3.76 4.90
N CYS A 715 14.35 4.72 5.63
CA CYS A 715 15.29 5.69 5.10
C CYS A 715 16.54 5.01 4.50
N THR A 716 17.04 3.97 5.17
CA THR A 716 18.11 3.09 4.64
C THR A 716 17.64 2.37 3.38
N ALA A 717 16.42 1.86 3.37
CA ALA A 717 15.88 1.12 2.24
C ALA A 717 15.61 2.01 1.01
N GLU A 718 14.97 3.16 1.16
CA GLU A 718 14.67 4.08 0.07
C GLU A 718 15.94 4.71 -0.52
N ALA A 719 16.94 5.05 0.31
CA ALA A 719 18.26 5.48 -0.17
C ALA A 719 18.96 4.35 -0.96
N MET A 720 18.83 3.12 -0.48
CA MET A 720 19.41 1.93 -1.12
C MET A 720 18.70 1.60 -2.44
N ILE A 721 17.37 1.70 -2.54
CA ILE A 721 16.60 1.56 -3.79
C ILE A 721 17.01 2.67 -4.77
N ALA A 722 17.01 3.92 -4.33
CA ALA A 722 17.41 5.08 -5.12
C ALA A 722 18.80 4.91 -5.75
N ARG A 723 19.79 4.40 -4.99
CA ARG A 723 21.15 4.17 -5.51
C ARG A 723 21.31 2.86 -6.31
N LEU A 724 20.52 1.82 -6.05
CA LEU A 724 20.60 0.53 -6.77
C LEU A 724 19.89 0.54 -8.13
N GLU A 725 18.73 1.19 -8.22
CA GLU A 725 17.87 1.19 -9.42
C GLU A 725 18.10 2.39 -10.34
N SER A 726 18.78 3.43 -9.85
CA SER A 726 19.12 4.61 -10.64
C SER A 726 19.96 4.27 -11.89
N PRO A 727 19.66 4.88 -13.05
CA PRO A 727 20.40 4.67 -14.29
C PRO A 727 21.79 5.32 -14.30
N ALA A 728 22.11 6.13 -13.27
CA ALA A 728 23.30 6.98 -13.25
C ALA A 728 24.14 6.87 -11.96
N ALA A 729 23.61 6.26 -10.92
CA ALA A 729 24.27 6.09 -9.63
C ALA A 729 25.48 5.15 -9.69
N ARG A 730 26.41 5.32 -8.74
CA ARG A 730 27.58 4.46 -8.58
C ARG A 730 27.61 3.90 -7.16
N VAL A 731 27.42 2.58 -7.08
CA VAL A 731 27.41 1.82 -5.83
C VAL A 731 28.44 0.70 -5.86
N THR A 732 29.15 0.53 -4.76
CA THR A 732 29.99 -0.64 -4.49
C THR A 732 29.19 -1.75 -3.80
N PHE A 733 29.73 -2.97 -3.82
CA PHE A 733 29.11 -4.09 -3.09
C PHE A 733 29.13 -3.84 -1.58
N ASP A 734 30.27 -3.42 -1.03
CA ASP A 734 30.50 -3.25 0.40
C ASP A 734 29.53 -2.22 1.03
N GLU A 735 29.32 -1.06 0.39
CA GLU A 735 28.33 -0.05 0.82
C GLU A 735 26.92 -0.64 0.94
N MET A 736 26.49 -1.38 -0.08
CA MET A 736 25.14 -1.93 -0.17
C MET A 736 24.98 -3.17 0.73
N GLU A 737 26.05 -3.92 0.98
CA GLU A 737 26.09 -4.99 1.98
C GLU A 737 25.94 -4.41 3.40
N GLU A 738 26.64 -3.32 3.73
CA GLU A 738 26.48 -2.66 5.04
C GLU A 738 25.03 -2.18 5.24
N ALA A 739 24.41 -1.58 4.23
CA ALA A 739 23.00 -1.16 4.25
C ALA A 739 22.03 -2.36 4.41
N ALA A 740 22.19 -3.41 3.62
CA ALA A 740 21.40 -4.64 3.73
C ALA A 740 21.52 -5.27 5.14
N ARG A 741 22.74 -5.26 5.70
CA ARG A 741 23.00 -5.74 7.07
C ARG A 741 22.42 -4.82 8.13
N PHE A 742 22.28 -3.51 7.90
CA PHE A 742 21.54 -2.62 8.81
C PHE A 742 20.05 -2.96 8.80
N ILE A 743 19.43 -3.01 7.61
CA ILE A 743 18.00 -3.33 7.45
C ILE A 743 17.67 -4.65 8.17
N LEU A 744 18.45 -5.71 7.97
CA LEU A 744 18.26 -7.00 8.64
C LEU A 744 18.36 -6.95 10.19
N ARG A 745 19.01 -5.94 10.78
CA ARG A 745 19.02 -5.74 12.25
C ARG A 745 17.73 -5.09 12.78
N THR A 746 16.93 -4.47 11.92
CA THR A 746 15.63 -3.85 12.27
C THR A 746 14.43 -4.79 12.09
N GLU A 747 14.65 -6.04 11.67
CA GLU A 747 13.59 -7.03 11.50
C GLU A 747 12.96 -7.42 12.85
N CYS A 748 11.62 -7.36 12.91
CA CYS A 748 10.85 -7.73 14.09
C CYS A 748 10.71 -9.26 14.23
N PRO A 749 10.65 -9.82 15.45
CA PRO A 749 10.60 -11.28 15.67
C PRO A 749 9.44 -12.03 15.00
N LYS A 750 8.34 -11.33 14.65
CA LYS A 750 7.16 -11.90 13.97
C LYS A 750 7.16 -11.67 12.45
N GLY A 751 8.25 -11.11 11.90
CA GLY A 751 8.35 -10.64 10.52
C GLY A 751 7.88 -9.18 10.35
N GLY A 752 8.35 -8.56 9.27
CA GLY A 752 8.25 -7.11 9.07
C GLY A 752 9.34 -6.34 9.82
N PHE A 753 9.41 -5.04 9.58
CA PHE A 753 10.49 -4.17 10.05
C PHE A 753 9.92 -3.00 10.84
N GLY A 754 10.57 -2.67 11.96
CA GLY A 754 10.25 -1.45 12.74
C GLY A 754 10.92 -0.23 12.13
N SER A 755 10.69 0.96 12.69
CA SER A 755 11.27 2.22 12.17
C SER A 755 12.76 2.34 12.50
N TYR A 756 13.13 2.75 13.71
CA TYR A 756 14.52 2.91 14.14
C TYR A 756 15.12 1.61 14.70
N GLU A 757 14.28 0.77 15.30
CA GLU A 757 14.68 -0.44 16.03
C GLU A 757 13.77 -1.62 15.66
N PRO A 758 14.16 -2.88 15.95
CA PRO A 758 13.22 -3.99 15.92
C PRO A 758 12.27 -3.94 17.14
N GLN A 759 11.04 -4.46 17.00
CA GLN A 759 10.10 -4.62 18.12
C GLN A 759 10.76 -5.42 19.27
N LYS A 760 10.97 -4.74 20.41
CA LYS A 760 11.65 -5.29 21.60
C LYS A 760 10.72 -6.17 22.47
N PRO A 761 9.63 -5.66 23.08
CA PRO A 761 8.69 -6.48 23.82
C PRO A 761 7.72 -7.21 22.87
N THR A 762 7.28 -8.41 23.24
CA THR A 762 6.21 -9.13 22.51
C THR A 762 4.80 -8.86 23.07
N ILE A 763 4.72 -8.11 24.17
CA ILE A 763 3.53 -7.63 24.84
C ILE A 763 3.42 -6.14 24.55
N GLU A 764 2.29 -5.69 24.02
CA GLU A 764 2.05 -4.28 23.72
C GLU A 764 2.02 -3.45 25.02
N LEU A 765 2.76 -2.35 25.03
CA LEU A 765 2.92 -1.48 26.20
C LEU A 765 1.95 -0.28 26.21
N GLU A 766 1.02 -0.21 25.28
CA GLU A 766 0.15 0.97 25.09
C GLU A 766 -0.78 1.26 26.28
N TRP A 767 -1.06 0.26 27.13
CA TRP A 767 -1.72 0.46 28.41
C TRP A 767 -0.92 1.32 29.41
N LEU A 768 0.39 1.52 29.19
CA LEU A 768 1.25 2.45 29.92
C LEU A 768 1.35 3.84 29.28
N ASN A 769 0.70 4.10 28.14
CA ASN A 769 0.88 5.36 27.40
C ASN A 769 0.58 6.59 28.26
N PRO A 770 1.59 7.40 28.63
CA PRO A 770 1.45 8.57 29.48
C PRO A 770 1.37 9.89 28.69
N ALA A 771 1.36 9.82 27.36
CA ALA A 771 1.50 10.96 26.47
C ALA A 771 0.16 11.63 26.08
N GLU A 772 -0.97 10.98 26.39
CA GLU A 772 -2.36 11.51 26.40
C GLU A 772 -2.94 11.98 25.07
N MET A 773 -2.22 12.81 24.33
CA MET A 773 -2.56 13.37 23.01
C MET A 773 -2.16 12.43 21.86
N PHE A 774 -1.33 11.43 22.12
CA PHE A 774 -0.69 10.55 21.13
C PHE A 774 -1.15 9.10 21.31
N GLY A 775 -1.36 8.38 20.20
CA GLY A 775 -1.62 6.93 20.18
C GLY A 775 -0.43 6.13 19.64
N ASP A 776 -0.36 4.85 20.03
CA ASP A 776 0.67 3.88 19.60
C ASP A 776 2.12 4.40 19.78
N SER A 777 2.35 5.17 20.85
CA SER A 777 3.65 5.78 21.14
C SER A 777 4.52 4.97 22.10
N MET A 778 4.03 3.85 22.64
CA MET A 778 4.79 3.05 23.62
C MET A 778 5.66 1.95 23.02
N THR A 779 5.26 1.38 21.88
CA THR A 779 5.89 0.15 21.34
C THR A 779 6.38 0.40 19.90
N GLU A 780 7.53 -0.17 19.55
CA GLU A 780 7.95 -0.24 18.14
C GLU A 780 7.18 -1.37 17.45
N HIS A 781 6.55 -1.10 16.30
CA HIS A 781 5.74 -2.06 15.58
C HIS A 781 6.34 -2.40 14.20
N PRO A 782 6.12 -3.61 13.66
CA PRO A 782 6.40 -3.90 12.26
C PRO A 782 5.33 -3.25 11.37
N TYR A 783 5.58 -1.98 10.99
CA TYR A 783 4.73 -1.14 10.14
C TYR A 783 4.73 -1.61 8.67
N VAL A 784 3.70 -1.27 7.91
CA VAL A 784 3.53 -1.77 6.54
C VAL A 784 4.50 -1.12 5.56
N GLU A 785 4.80 0.17 5.77
CA GLU A 785 5.64 1.01 4.94
C GLU A 785 7.10 0.63 5.14
N CYS A 786 7.58 0.67 6.38
CA CYS A 786 8.92 0.20 6.74
C CYS A 786 9.15 -1.24 6.24
N THR A 787 8.16 -2.12 6.40
CA THR A 787 8.25 -3.50 5.89
C THR A 787 8.36 -3.57 4.36
N ALA A 788 7.59 -2.76 3.63
CA ALA A 788 7.58 -2.72 2.17
C ALA A 788 8.88 -2.13 1.60
N SER A 789 9.35 -1.00 2.13
CA SER A 789 10.61 -0.37 1.74
C SER A 789 11.78 -1.33 1.98
N CYS A 790 11.92 -1.85 3.20
CA CYS A 790 12.99 -2.76 3.56
C CYS A 790 13.04 -4.01 2.68
N VAL A 791 11.89 -4.66 2.40
CA VAL A 791 11.91 -5.84 1.52
C VAL A 791 12.23 -5.48 0.07
N SER A 792 11.80 -4.32 -0.41
CA SER A 792 12.12 -3.82 -1.76
C SER A 792 13.63 -3.61 -1.92
N ALA A 793 14.28 -2.92 -0.97
CA ALA A 793 15.73 -2.71 -0.99
C ALA A 793 16.54 -4.02 -0.90
N LEU A 794 16.15 -4.94 -0.02
CA LEU A 794 16.84 -6.23 0.11
C LEU A 794 16.69 -7.10 -1.15
N MET A 795 15.54 -7.04 -1.84
CA MET A 795 15.31 -7.76 -3.09
C MET A 795 16.02 -7.10 -4.28
N ALA A 796 16.09 -5.78 -4.33
CA ALA A 796 16.92 -5.04 -5.29
C ALA A 796 18.42 -5.39 -5.14
N PHE A 797 18.92 -5.47 -3.90
CA PHE A 797 20.30 -5.93 -3.62
C PHE A 797 20.55 -7.33 -4.15
N LYS A 798 19.68 -8.29 -3.83
CA LYS A 798 19.79 -9.66 -4.32
C LYS A 798 19.78 -9.73 -5.84
N HIS A 799 18.96 -8.91 -6.51
CA HIS A 799 18.91 -8.86 -7.97
C HIS A 799 20.22 -8.27 -8.55
N ARG A 800 20.77 -7.23 -7.91
CA ARG A 800 22.00 -6.54 -8.35
C ARG A 800 23.27 -7.34 -8.09
N TYR A 801 23.28 -8.16 -7.04
CA TYR A 801 24.41 -8.97 -6.57
C TYR A 801 24.00 -10.42 -6.26
N PRO A 802 23.65 -11.21 -7.30
CA PRO A 802 23.16 -12.59 -7.11
C PRO A 802 24.23 -13.54 -6.55
N ASP A 803 25.51 -13.23 -6.73
CA ASP A 803 26.67 -14.02 -6.29
C ASP A 803 27.21 -13.58 -4.90
N ALA A 804 26.42 -12.84 -4.11
CA ALA A 804 26.78 -12.45 -2.74
C ALA A 804 26.83 -13.68 -1.78
N ASP A 805 27.37 -13.50 -0.56
CA ASP A 805 27.46 -14.57 0.43
C ASP A 805 26.13 -15.33 0.64
N ASP A 806 26.17 -16.66 0.49
CA ASP A 806 25.00 -17.54 0.55
C ASP A 806 24.15 -17.33 1.82
N LYS A 807 24.77 -16.99 2.96
CA LYS A 807 24.04 -16.78 4.22
C LYS A 807 23.34 -15.42 4.24
N LEU A 808 23.94 -14.38 3.65
CA LEU A 808 23.30 -13.09 3.47
C LEU A 808 22.09 -13.22 2.53
N ILE A 809 22.25 -13.89 1.38
CA ILE A 809 21.14 -14.14 0.44
C ILE A 809 20.04 -14.99 1.11
N ALA A 810 20.39 -16.06 1.82
CA ALA A 810 19.41 -16.87 2.55
C ALA A 810 18.70 -16.08 3.66
N ALA A 811 19.38 -15.15 4.34
CA ALA A 811 18.77 -14.26 5.33
C ALA A 811 17.77 -13.29 4.68
N ILE A 812 18.14 -12.70 3.53
CA ILE A 812 17.28 -11.84 2.71
C ILE A 812 16.02 -12.57 2.26
N GLU A 813 16.14 -13.76 1.67
CA GLU A 813 14.99 -14.57 1.25
C GLU A 813 14.08 -14.94 2.42
N SER A 814 14.68 -15.25 3.57
CA SER A 814 13.94 -15.60 4.79
C SER A 814 13.16 -14.40 5.35
N ALA A 815 13.76 -13.21 5.34
CA ALA A 815 13.14 -11.96 5.74
C ALA A 815 12.04 -11.55 4.75
N ALA A 816 12.28 -11.64 3.44
CA ALA A 816 11.28 -11.35 2.41
C ALA A 816 10.04 -12.25 2.54
N ALA A 817 10.23 -13.56 2.73
CA ALA A 817 9.13 -14.48 2.96
C ALA A 817 8.36 -14.19 4.27
N ARG A 818 9.02 -13.62 5.30
CA ARG A 818 8.35 -13.15 6.53
C ARG A 818 7.60 -11.83 6.30
N ALA A 819 8.20 -10.89 5.57
CA ALA A 819 7.62 -9.61 5.18
C ALA A 819 6.34 -9.79 4.34
N GLU A 820 6.38 -10.64 3.29
CA GLU A 820 5.20 -10.95 2.46
C GLU A 820 4.02 -11.43 3.33
N ARG A 821 4.28 -12.40 4.22
CA ARG A 821 3.26 -12.90 5.16
C ARG A 821 2.77 -11.80 6.10
N ARG A 822 3.67 -10.95 6.61
CA ARG A 822 3.30 -9.83 7.50
C ARG A 822 2.40 -8.84 6.79
N ILE A 823 2.76 -8.37 5.59
CA ILE A 823 1.93 -7.48 4.77
C ILE A 823 0.56 -8.11 4.53
N ARG A 824 0.48 -9.38 4.12
CA ARG A 824 -0.81 -10.09 3.95
C ARG A 824 -1.63 -10.18 5.23
N THR A 825 -1.02 -10.32 6.42
CA THR A 825 -1.76 -10.30 7.70
C THR A 825 -2.25 -8.92 8.12
N LEU A 826 -1.67 -7.85 7.58
CA LEU A 826 -2.07 -6.46 7.83
C LEU A 826 -3.19 -5.97 6.90
N GLN A 827 -3.55 -6.73 5.85
CA GLN A 827 -4.58 -6.27 4.91
C GLN A 827 -5.96 -6.23 5.57
N ARG A 828 -6.60 -5.06 5.52
CA ARG A 828 -7.95 -4.83 6.05
C ARG A 828 -9.01 -5.68 5.30
N PRO A 829 -10.16 -5.97 5.94
CA PRO A 829 -11.24 -6.76 5.33
C PRO A 829 -11.79 -6.20 4.01
N ASP A 830 -11.68 -4.90 3.77
CA ASP A 830 -12.09 -4.20 2.56
C ASP A 830 -11.04 -4.21 1.43
N GLY A 831 -9.74 -4.23 1.78
CA GLY A 831 -8.63 -4.39 0.84
C GLY A 831 -7.45 -3.42 1.05
N ALA A 832 -7.61 -2.39 1.87
CA ALA A 832 -6.56 -1.41 2.15
C ALA A 832 -5.59 -1.88 3.26
N TRP A 833 -4.60 -1.03 3.54
CA TRP A 833 -3.71 -1.13 4.71
C TRP A 833 -3.63 0.22 5.41
N SER A 834 -3.67 0.22 6.73
CA SER A 834 -3.44 1.40 7.57
C SER A 834 -1.98 1.88 7.42
N GLY A 835 -1.80 3.17 7.16
CA GLY A 835 -0.50 3.85 7.17
C GLY A 835 -0.28 4.61 8.49
N ASN A 836 0.94 4.56 9.01
CA ASN A 836 1.32 5.13 10.30
C ASN A 836 2.19 6.39 10.16
N TRP A 837 2.83 6.58 9.00
CA TRP A 837 3.71 7.73 8.70
C TRP A 837 3.14 8.72 7.67
N GLY A 838 2.04 8.37 7.03
CA GLY A 838 1.32 9.22 6.06
C GLY A 838 -0.18 8.92 6.07
N VAL A 839 -0.99 9.93 5.74
CA VAL A 839 -2.46 9.93 5.87
C VAL A 839 -3.14 9.24 4.69
N HIS A 840 -3.87 8.13 4.84
CA HIS A 840 -3.79 7.09 5.86
C HIS A 840 -3.84 5.72 5.17
N LEU A 841 -5.03 5.32 4.68
CA LEU A 841 -5.25 4.07 3.96
C LEU A 841 -4.70 4.12 2.54
N ILE A 842 -4.69 5.29 1.87
CA ILE A 842 -4.08 5.44 0.54
C ILE A 842 -2.56 5.20 0.63
N TYR A 843 -1.91 5.85 1.61
CA TYR A 843 -0.47 5.75 1.85
C TYR A 843 -0.06 4.30 2.18
N GLY A 844 -0.68 3.67 3.19
CA GLY A 844 -0.39 2.29 3.56
C GLY A 844 -0.64 1.30 2.40
N THR A 845 -1.65 1.56 1.55
CA THR A 845 -1.97 0.71 0.40
C THR A 845 -0.93 0.81 -0.73
N LEU A 846 -0.37 2.00 -1.00
CA LEU A 846 0.74 2.18 -1.95
C LEU A 846 1.93 1.29 -1.56
N PHE A 847 2.39 1.40 -0.31
CA PHE A 847 3.53 0.64 0.17
C PHE A 847 3.24 -0.86 0.21
N ALA A 848 2.07 -1.28 0.68
CA ALA A 848 1.71 -2.69 0.72
C ALA A 848 1.72 -3.36 -0.67
N ILE A 849 1.25 -2.65 -1.71
CA ILE A 849 1.33 -3.12 -3.10
C ILE A 849 2.80 -3.28 -3.52
N ARG A 850 3.63 -2.26 -3.33
CA ARG A 850 5.07 -2.30 -3.66
C ARG A 850 5.81 -3.44 -2.94
N GLY A 851 5.60 -3.57 -1.63
CA GLY A 851 6.22 -4.63 -0.83
C GLY A 851 5.79 -6.04 -1.24
N LEU A 852 4.55 -6.25 -1.70
CA LEU A 852 4.14 -7.54 -2.27
C LEU A 852 4.81 -7.79 -3.62
N LEU A 853 4.82 -6.80 -4.52
CA LEU A 853 5.48 -6.91 -5.83
C LEU A 853 6.98 -7.23 -5.68
N ALA A 854 7.67 -6.55 -4.78
CA ALA A 854 9.08 -6.81 -4.45
C ALA A 854 9.34 -8.23 -3.92
N CYS A 855 8.39 -8.81 -3.16
CA CYS A 855 8.43 -10.22 -2.76
C CYS A 855 8.23 -11.22 -3.93
N GLY A 856 8.05 -10.74 -5.16
CA GLY A 856 7.75 -11.56 -6.33
C GLY A 856 6.28 -11.98 -6.44
N VAL A 857 5.37 -11.34 -5.69
CA VAL A 857 3.94 -11.55 -5.84
C VAL A 857 3.49 -10.94 -7.15
N ALA A 858 2.75 -11.70 -7.98
CA ALA A 858 2.30 -11.20 -9.27
C ALA A 858 1.27 -10.05 -9.09
N PRO A 859 1.29 -9.01 -9.94
CA PRO A 859 0.36 -7.87 -9.84
C PRO A 859 -1.14 -8.25 -9.86
N HIS A 860 -1.48 -9.37 -10.49
CA HIS A 860 -2.84 -9.92 -10.52
C HIS A 860 -3.20 -10.77 -9.29
N ASP A 861 -2.38 -10.78 -8.23
CA ASP A 861 -2.67 -11.46 -6.96
C ASP A 861 -3.98 -10.96 -6.34
N PRO A 862 -4.79 -11.85 -5.72
CA PRO A 862 -6.05 -11.50 -5.10
C PRO A 862 -5.98 -10.32 -4.11
N ALA A 863 -4.90 -10.20 -3.34
CA ALA A 863 -4.71 -9.11 -2.38
C ALA A 863 -4.49 -7.77 -3.10
N ILE A 864 -3.64 -7.74 -4.13
CA ILE A 864 -3.36 -6.54 -4.94
C ILE A 864 -4.61 -6.12 -5.73
N ARG A 865 -5.29 -7.06 -6.39
CA ARG A 865 -6.56 -6.80 -7.11
C ARG A 865 -7.69 -6.32 -6.19
N LYS A 866 -7.70 -6.72 -4.93
CA LYS A 866 -8.65 -6.22 -3.92
C LYS A 866 -8.33 -4.78 -3.54
N ALA A 867 -7.07 -4.45 -3.31
CA ALA A 867 -6.58 -3.10 -3.03
C ALA A 867 -6.85 -2.13 -4.21
N CYS A 868 -6.57 -2.55 -5.44
CA CYS A 868 -6.86 -1.73 -6.62
C CYS A 868 -8.37 -1.46 -6.78
N ARG A 869 -9.23 -2.44 -6.47
CA ARG A 869 -10.70 -2.22 -6.42
C ARG A 869 -11.10 -1.25 -5.30
N TRP A 870 -10.43 -1.29 -4.15
CA TRP A 870 -10.66 -0.37 -3.04
C TRP A 870 -10.32 1.08 -3.43
N LEU A 871 -9.16 1.31 -4.07
CA LEU A 871 -8.74 2.62 -4.59
C LEU A 871 -9.73 3.14 -5.63
N LYS A 872 -10.07 2.32 -6.64
CA LYS A 872 -11.01 2.70 -7.72
C LYS A 872 -12.41 3.05 -7.24
N ALA A 873 -12.85 2.48 -6.11
CA ALA A 873 -14.15 2.79 -5.52
C ALA A 873 -14.17 4.13 -4.75
N ARG A 874 -13.02 4.82 -4.64
CA ARG A 874 -12.80 6.06 -3.86
C ARG A 874 -12.17 7.19 -4.67
N GLN A 875 -12.12 7.06 -6.00
CA GLN A 875 -11.74 8.19 -6.86
C GLN A 875 -12.89 9.19 -6.88
N ASN A 876 -12.61 10.46 -6.59
CA ASN A 876 -13.59 11.55 -6.61
C ASN A 876 -14.03 11.88 -8.05
N ASP A 877 -15.08 12.69 -8.19
CA ASP A 877 -15.69 13.06 -9.49
C ASP A 877 -14.78 13.97 -10.36
N ASP A 878 -13.78 14.64 -9.78
CA ASP A 878 -12.76 15.40 -10.50
C ASP A 878 -11.59 14.56 -11.03
N GLY A 879 -11.40 13.35 -10.50
CA GLY A 879 -10.36 12.40 -10.92
C GLY A 879 -9.25 12.18 -9.89
N GLY A 880 -9.21 12.93 -8.79
CA GLY A 880 -8.24 12.71 -7.72
C GLY A 880 -8.74 11.75 -6.63
N TRP A 881 -7.98 11.70 -5.54
CA TRP A 881 -8.35 11.08 -4.26
C TRP A 881 -8.13 12.06 -3.12
N GLY A 882 -8.97 11.98 -2.10
CA GLY A 882 -8.86 12.74 -0.86
C GLY A 882 -9.24 11.88 0.34
N GLU A 883 -8.35 11.81 1.32
CA GLU A 883 -8.52 11.13 2.60
C GLU A 883 -8.19 12.13 3.72
N SER A 884 -9.17 12.40 4.59
CA SER A 884 -9.00 13.36 5.69
C SER A 884 -8.11 12.78 6.78
N PHE A 885 -7.35 13.63 7.47
CA PHE A 885 -6.57 13.23 8.65
C PHE A 885 -7.39 12.55 9.75
N GLN A 886 -8.70 12.79 9.81
CA GLN A 886 -9.61 12.09 10.73
C GLN A 886 -9.58 10.57 10.52
N ALA A 887 -9.22 10.09 9.31
CA ALA A 887 -8.99 8.67 9.06
C ALA A 887 -7.90 8.06 9.96
N CYS A 888 -6.86 8.84 10.32
CA CYS A 888 -5.84 8.41 11.28
C CYS A 888 -6.40 8.30 12.70
N MET A 889 -7.34 9.16 13.07
CA MET A 889 -7.96 9.17 14.40
C MET A 889 -9.03 8.09 14.56
N GLU A 890 -9.75 7.75 13.48
CA GLU A 890 -10.81 6.74 13.47
C GLU A 890 -10.32 5.31 13.10
N ASP A 891 -9.11 5.16 12.52
CA ASP A 891 -8.62 3.95 11.83
C ASP A 891 -9.65 3.39 10.82
N ASP A 892 -10.32 4.27 10.09
CA ASP A 892 -11.20 3.91 8.97
C ASP A 892 -11.26 5.02 7.91
N TRP A 893 -11.86 4.72 6.75
CA TRP A 893 -11.90 5.66 5.63
C TRP A 893 -12.77 6.90 5.90
N VAL A 894 -12.14 8.07 5.98
CA VAL A 894 -12.81 9.37 5.98
C VAL A 894 -12.47 10.12 4.69
N SER A 895 -13.48 10.37 3.85
CA SER A 895 -13.32 11.04 2.55
C SER A 895 -13.00 12.53 2.70
N ALA A 896 -12.14 13.06 1.84
CA ALA A 896 -11.89 14.49 1.68
C ALA A 896 -11.99 14.92 0.21
N ASP A 897 -11.92 16.23 -0.03
CA ASP A 897 -11.67 16.80 -1.36
C ASP A 897 -10.32 16.32 -1.90
N SER A 898 -10.17 16.22 -3.22
CA SER A 898 -8.99 15.61 -3.81
C SER A 898 -7.71 16.40 -3.61
N GLN A 899 -6.68 15.69 -3.16
CA GLN A 899 -5.34 16.20 -2.87
C GLN A 899 -4.31 15.61 -3.85
N ILE A 900 -3.33 16.42 -4.23
CA ILE A 900 -2.27 16.15 -5.21
C ILE A 900 -1.39 14.99 -4.73
N ILE A 901 -0.94 15.02 -3.47
CA ILE A 901 -0.06 14.00 -2.90
C ILE A 901 -0.76 12.64 -2.86
N GLN A 902 -1.98 12.59 -2.30
CA GLN A 902 -2.76 11.35 -2.20
C GLN A 902 -3.20 10.82 -3.58
N THR A 903 -3.49 11.71 -4.54
CA THR A 903 -3.76 11.32 -5.92
C THR A 903 -2.53 10.71 -6.58
N ALA A 904 -1.34 11.28 -6.38
CA ALA A 904 -0.10 10.73 -6.88
C ALA A 904 0.22 9.35 -6.27
N TRP A 905 -0.07 9.14 -4.98
CA TRP A 905 0.04 7.82 -4.34
C TRP A 905 -0.92 6.79 -4.93
N ALA A 906 -2.21 7.13 -5.04
CA ALA A 906 -3.23 6.25 -5.59
C ALA A 906 -2.95 5.90 -7.07
N LEU A 907 -2.51 6.87 -7.86
CA LEU A 907 -2.10 6.69 -9.25
C LEU A 907 -0.86 5.78 -9.35
N SER A 908 0.20 6.04 -8.57
CA SER A 908 1.40 5.20 -8.53
C SER A 908 1.05 3.76 -8.15
N ALA A 909 0.21 3.56 -7.12
CA ALA A 909 -0.24 2.25 -6.69
C ALA A 909 -0.96 1.47 -7.80
N LEU A 910 -1.82 2.12 -8.60
CA LEU A 910 -2.53 1.49 -9.72
C LEU A 910 -1.61 1.22 -10.94
N LEU A 911 -0.56 2.01 -11.12
CA LEU A 911 0.45 1.83 -12.17
C LEU A 911 1.39 0.67 -11.82
N ASP A 912 1.93 0.65 -10.60
CA ASP A 912 2.79 -0.41 -10.06
C ASP A 912 2.04 -1.74 -9.98
N ALA A 913 0.77 -1.72 -9.54
CA ALA A 913 -0.12 -2.88 -9.55
C ALA A 913 -0.64 -3.28 -10.94
N GLN A 914 -0.22 -2.59 -12.01
CA GLN A 914 -0.51 -3.00 -13.38
C GLN A 914 -2.04 -3.09 -13.68
N ASP A 915 -2.83 -2.15 -13.14
CA ASP A 915 -4.30 -2.24 -13.11
C ASP A 915 -5.00 -1.72 -14.40
N PRO A 916 -6.11 -2.35 -14.86
CA PRO A 916 -6.88 -2.01 -16.08
C PRO A 916 -7.55 -0.67 -16.22
N ALA A 917 -7.73 0.08 -15.14
CA ALA A 917 -8.68 1.17 -15.20
C ALA A 917 -8.08 2.41 -15.87
N TRP A 918 -7.77 2.33 -17.17
CA TRP A 918 -7.34 3.48 -17.98
C TRP A 918 -8.24 4.71 -17.80
N PRO A 919 -9.59 4.61 -17.76
CA PRO A 919 -10.44 5.77 -17.44
C PRO A 919 -10.22 6.37 -16.04
N VAL A 920 -9.78 5.58 -15.06
CA VAL A 920 -9.40 6.06 -13.72
C VAL A 920 -8.01 6.69 -13.77
N ILE A 921 -7.05 5.99 -14.37
CA ILE A 921 -5.63 6.37 -14.47
C ILE A 921 -5.46 7.67 -15.28
N GLU A 922 -6.15 7.81 -16.41
CA GLU A 922 -6.16 9.02 -17.24
C GLU A 922 -6.74 10.21 -16.47
N ARG A 923 -7.88 10.03 -15.77
CA ARG A 923 -8.48 11.08 -14.93
C ARG A 923 -7.55 11.55 -13.82
N ALA A 924 -6.83 10.63 -13.19
CA ALA A 924 -5.85 10.95 -12.15
C ALA A 924 -4.66 11.75 -12.70
N ALA A 925 -4.10 11.33 -13.84
CA ALA A 925 -3.01 12.04 -14.50
C ALA A 925 -3.43 13.44 -15.00
N HIS A 926 -4.67 13.56 -15.51
CA HIS A 926 -5.24 14.85 -15.88
C HIS A 926 -5.51 15.76 -14.68
N PHE A 927 -6.01 15.22 -13.55
CA PHE A 927 -6.18 15.98 -12.30
C PHE A 927 -4.86 16.61 -11.84
N LEU A 928 -3.77 15.83 -11.79
CA LEU A 928 -2.44 16.35 -11.43
C LEU A 928 -2.00 17.46 -12.39
N ALA A 929 -2.18 17.24 -13.71
CA ALA A 929 -1.86 18.20 -14.76
C ALA A 929 -2.83 19.42 -14.85
N GLU A 930 -3.91 19.41 -14.08
CA GLU A 930 -4.90 20.48 -13.97
C GLU A 930 -4.72 21.34 -12.72
N ARG A 931 -4.14 20.77 -11.66
CA ARG A 931 -3.80 21.47 -10.41
C ARG A 931 -2.37 22.02 -10.36
N GLN A 932 -1.55 21.78 -11.39
CA GLN A 932 -0.18 22.31 -11.46
C GLN A 932 -0.16 23.82 -11.68
N ASN A 933 0.73 24.52 -10.99
CA ASN A 933 0.99 25.94 -11.16
C ASN A 933 1.78 26.23 -12.44
N ASP A 934 1.82 27.50 -12.86
CA ASP A 934 2.49 27.89 -14.11
C ASP A 934 4.00 27.62 -14.10
N ASP A 935 4.65 27.70 -12.93
CA ASP A 935 6.07 27.46 -12.69
C ASP A 935 6.47 25.98 -12.58
N GLY A 936 5.50 25.06 -12.63
CA GLY A 936 5.69 23.62 -12.52
C GLY A 936 5.53 23.04 -11.11
N SER A 937 5.38 23.89 -10.09
CA SER A 937 5.05 23.48 -8.73
C SER A 937 3.60 23.03 -8.59
N TRP A 938 3.25 22.52 -7.42
CA TRP A 938 1.87 22.32 -6.97
C TRP A 938 1.57 23.15 -5.71
N PRO A 939 0.32 23.61 -5.51
CA PRO A 939 -0.04 24.39 -4.33
C PRO A 939 0.12 23.59 -3.03
N LYS A 940 0.35 24.29 -1.90
CA LYS A 940 0.24 23.71 -0.55
C LYS A 940 -1.20 23.24 -0.31
N GLU A 941 -1.34 22.04 0.22
CA GLU A 941 -2.60 21.42 0.64
C GLU A 941 -2.51 21.02 2.13
N GLU A 942 -3.49 20.24 2.61
CA GLU A 942 -3.48 19.68 3.96
C GLU A 942 -2.20 18.83 4.23
N PRO A 943 -1.81 18.66 5.50
CA PRO A 943 -0.68 17.81 5.86
C PRO A 943 -0.90 16.35 5.43
N ALA A 944 0.00 15.82 4.61
CA ALA A 944 -0.03 14.42 4.17
C ALA A 944 0.78 13.47 5.10
N GLY A 945 1.65 14.02 5.95
CA GLY A 945 2.40 13.27 6.95
C GLY A 945 1.68 13.19 8.29
N VAL A 946 1.84 12.06 9.00
CA VAL A 946 1.29 11.87 10.34
C VAL A 946 2.26 11.06 11.19
N PHE A 947 2.24 11.26 12.52
CA PHE A 947 2.79 10.32 13.49
C PHE A 947 1.88 10.25 14.72
N PHE A 948 1.92 9.12 15.44
CA PHE A 948 1.10 8.85 16.63
C PHE A 948 -0.40 9.21 16.50
N HIS A 949 -0.98 8.97 15.32
CA HIS A 949 -2.38 9.25 14.92
C HIS A 949 -2.83 10.72 14.87
N THR A 950 -2.28 11.60 15.70
CA THR A 950 -2.77 12.98 15.89
C THR A 950 -1.79 14.08 15.52
N ALA A 951 -0.52 13.74 15.31
CA ALA A 951 0.53 14.71 15.03
C ALA A 951 0.76 14.82 13.53
N LEU A 952 0.19 15.85 12.90
CA LEU A 952 0.34 16.10 11.48
C LEU A 952 1.66 16.80 11.14
N LEU A 953 2.18 16.49 9.95
CA LEU A 953 3.41 17.03 9.38
C LEU A 953 3.17 17.40 7.91
N HIS A 954 3.62 18.59 7.51
CA HIS A 954 3.87 18.85 6.10
C HIS A 954 5.22 18.23 5.73
N TYR A 955 5.22 17.30 4.80
CA TYR A 955 6.42 16.92 4.05
C TYR A 955 6.44 17.77 2.79
N GLU A 956 7.12 18.93 2.85
CA GLU A 956 6.92 20.01 1.87
C GLU A 956 7.12 19.56 0.41
N LEU A 957 8.14 18.72 0.14
CA LEU A 957 8.50 18.24 -1.19
C LEU A 957 7.66 17.05 -1.70
N TYR A 958 6.75 16.48 -0.89
CA TYR A 958 5.87 15.39 -1.35
C TYR A 958 5.05 15.81 -2.57
N ARG A 959 4.62 17.08 -2.64
CA ARG A 959 3.86 17.63 -3.76
C ARG A 959 4.70 17.85 -5.03
N ASP A 960 6.02 17.73 -4.95
CA ASP A 960 6.92 17.92 -6.09
C ASP A 960 7.35 16.57 -6.66
N TYR A 961 7.91 15.67 -5.84
CA TYR A 961 8.42 14.39 -6.36
C TYR A 961 7.36 13.29 -6.52
N PHE A 962 6.30 13.20 -5.70
CA PHE A 962 5.28 12.16 -5.94
C PHE A 962 4.50 12.38 -7.24
N PRO A 963 4.07 13.61 -7.62
CA PRO A 963 3.49 13.84 -8.94
C PRO A 963 4.45 13.55 -10.10
N ILE A 964 5.75 13.88 -9.99
CA ILE A 964 6.77 13.49 -10.99
C ILE A 964 6.82 11.97 -11.13
N TRP A 965 6.86 11.24 -10.02
CA TRP A 965 6.90 9.77 -10.01
C TRP A 965 5.66 9.18 -10.68
N ALA A 966 4.48 9.61 -10.26
CA ALA A 966 3.19 9.13 -10.77
C ALA A 966 3.01 9.46 -12.26
N LEU A 967 3.40 10.67 -12.69
CA LEU A 967 3.32 11.09 -14.08
C LEU A 967 4.39 10.41 -14.96
N GLY A 968 5.59 10.14 -14.44
CA GLY A 968 6.64 9.39 -15.15
C GLY A 968 6.27 7.93 -15.39
N LEU A 969 5.70 7.27 -14.37
CA LEU A 969 5.11 5.93 -14.51
C LEU A 969 3.92 5.94 -15.48
N TYR A 970 3.04 6.94 -15.37
CA TYR A 970 1.88 7.11 -16.27
C TYR A 970 2.34 7.27 -17.72
N GLU A 971 3.28 8.17 -18.00
CA GLU A 971 3.75 8.45 -19.36
C GLU A 971 4.45 7.23 -19.96
N THR A 972 5.26 6.52 -19.17
CA THR A 972 5.88 5.24 -19.58
C THR A 972 4.81 4.23 -20.02
N ARG A 973 3.79 4.02 -19.18
CA ARG A 973 2.70 3.07 -19.47
C ARG A 973 1.79 3.55 -20.60
N ARG A 974 1.55 4.87 -20.71
CA ARG A 974 0.72 5.49 -21.76
C ARG A 974 1.39 5.38 -23.13
N LEU A 975 2.69 5.63 -23.21
CA LEU A 975 3.46 5.45 -24.44
C LEU A 975 3.55 3.97 -24.84
N ALA A 976 3.70 3.05 -23.87
CA ALA A 976 3.59 1.61 -24.12
C ALA A 976 2.23 1.24 -24.74
N ARG A 977 1.12 1.69 -24.13
CA ARG A 977 -0.24 1.49 -24.68
C ARG A 977 -0.44 2.12 -26.06
N LEU A 978 0.05 3.35 -26.28
CA LEU A 978 -0.07 4.05 -27.55
C LEU A 978 0.79 3.41 -28.66
N ALA A 979 1.81 2.61 -28.33
CA ALA A 979 2.55 1.83 -29.31
C ALA A 979 1.70 0.68 -29.91
N LEU A 980 0.62 0.25 -29.25
CA LEU A 980 -0.22 -0.90 -29.64
C LEU A 980 -1.35 -0.57 -30.63
N VAL A 981 -1.71 0.70 -30.83
CA VAL A 981 -2.89 1.11 -31.63
C VAL A 981 -2.46 1.47 -33.06
N PRO A 982 -2.99 0.85 -34.15
CA PRO A 982 -2.66 1.25 -35.52
C PRO A 982 -3.10 2.68 -35.86
N ALA A 983 -2.41 3.34 -36.79
CA ALA A 983 -2.84 4.67 -37.27
C ALA A 983 -4.11 4.56 -38.12
N ARG A 984 -5.12 5.40 -37.85
CA ARG A 984 -6.20 5.63 -38.82
C ARG A 984 -5.63 6.42 -40.00
N ALA A 985 -5.86 5.93 -41.22
CA ALA A 985 -5.74 6.77 -42.40
C ALA A 985 -6.74 7.93 -42.28
N GLU A 986 -6.24 9.17 -42.23
CA GLU A 986 -7.09 10.34 -42.34
C GLU A 986 -7.76 10.33 -43.71
N VAL A 987 -9.09 10.24 -43.73
CA VAL A 987 -9.87 10.45 -44.95
C VAL A 987 -9.84 11.95 -45.23
N THR A 988 -8.86 12.38 -46.03
CA THR A 988 -8.78 13.76 -46.53
C THR A 988 -10.11 14.07 -47.24
N PRO A 989 -10.87 15.10 -46.82
CA PRO A 989 -12.04 15.53 -47.57
C PRO A 989 -11.57 16.01 -48.94
N ALA A 990 -12.08 15.41 -50.02
CA ALA A 990 -11.76 15.83 -51.37
C ALA A 990 -12.15 17.31 -51.54
N ARG A 991 -11.17 18.17 -51.83
CA ARG A 991 -11.41 19.59 -52.11
C ARG A 991 -12.35 19.72 -53.30
N SER A 992 -13.49 20.37 -53.11
CA SER A 992 -14.37 20.82 -54.18
C SER A 992 -13.62 21.80 -55.09
N SER A 993 -13.43 21.44 -56.35
CA SER A 993 -12.80 22.30 -57.34
C SER A 993 -13.79 23.33 -57.87
N GLU A 994 -13.85 24.51 -57.25
CA GLU A 994 -14.34 25.70 -57.93
C GLU A 994 -13.25 26.23 -58.86
N ALA A 995 -13.45 26.04 -60.16
CA ALA A 995 -12.70 26.74 -61.22
C ALA A 995 -13.71 27.52 -62.06
N GLY A 996 -13.82 28.82 -61.79
CA GLY A 996 -14.75 29.71 -62.48
C GLY A 996 -14.23 30.21 -63.82
N THR A 997 -15.18 30.44 -64.74
CA THR A 997 -15.13 31.35 -65.90
C THR A 997 -14.08 31.13 -67.01
N THR A 998 -14.57 30.79 -68.22
CA THR A 998 -14.58 31.75 -69.36
C THR A 998 -15.54 31.28 -70.47
N ALA A 999 -16.10 32.25 -71.22
CA ALA A 999 -17.12 32.15 -72.28
C ALA A 999 -18.56 31.86 -71.81
#